data_AF-A0A849AXM0-F1
#
_entry.id   AF-A0A849AXM0-F1
#
_cell.length_a   1.000
_cell.length_b   1.000
_cell.length_c   1.000
_cell.angle_alpha   90.00
_cell.angle_beta   90.00
_cell.angle_gamma   90.00
#
_symmetry.space_group_name_H-M   'P 1'
#
loop_
_entity.id
_entity.type
_entity.pdbx_description
1 polymer ?
#
loop_
_entity_poly.entity_id
_entity_poly.type
_entity_poly.pdbx_seq_one_letter_code
_entity_poly.pdbx_strand_id
1 'polypeptide(L)'
;MHEPKPYGLFSYGEPLTDQDQAFIDNCAKKLTNFKAISELESLKYTRVLPDGGSVILTDSGGVFRAIAFKPGTRTTATQEDGFTHLEIPFLFSGIVMNAISQDGSGIGVRFSNETRRRMTNYEGMGPDYLDMQRFRCTYAPDFQMFIPEILRNRPGRTEHSQYQQQHATWYSGSMAQVVQIVGAYGRQDFEKLPQEDIYEQLRYTLPFEVSEKIRPEIENCCLPGYTGRAPTNGQYQYNFQFNDTDLVAFDEKREPWLIKINNVGIWAMPLPLVPATTTTAFREYIETIGDSEIEKILNRFGGMPSGEGFPLGAEFYRWVRAGAIIRLGDTGKFFQYSAYSSACGWSSNLDCTEAINTCFDYSDDGFCYGYTFMIRFQMLSAENRGWAKSKQVSQDWSTYERDLLSEYLSRLFNALKESTEPGQLASIRYKIRRVDESEIMDRARSRNGAADIEYWDNLRLDPIAQSKAGLVITNEGYLHEGQRIKLPEPFEGGCVSMNFKPLGDKDTYPYIDTIIFAYYIGDTLKVIKNYRDDRKFTEKTISNFEESMIVGNWEEKRLTGGVYNGGDYYSTDFDNRKEIPGSVYTTTIEGKDQGWGKPFANFGFYGSTEGILTRRRYYTHKRTEQSTGNIGMRQGFIIPYLNRNISFYGHQEWHDQGSYRETLRQYGITDPNSYGFWTYDFSWHWVTIEQTMPRNGRPWPVDSFPVWAEIYYYKTEENSDFADYGDWIGGLPADVSNIVHPPTGITLISYGGEPPPVEEYTINKDGGRENFYNMGCSVMDRAVKLHDQQHTPAFYSLSPNPENGTVVYEDACKVVFGDAEYANISLKNLAGQNYRFGYTRLNETHISKAFIGVINE
;
A
#
# COMPACT_ATOMS: atom_id res chain seq x y z
N MET A 1 54.75 -46.74 26.42
CA MET A 1 54.34 -45.70 25.46
C MET A 1 55.55 -45.45 24.57
N HIS A 2 55.48 -45.79 23.28
CA HIS A 2 56.59 -45.55 22.36
C HIS A 2 56.79 -44.04 22.17
N GLU A 3 58.05 -43.59 22.09
CA GLU A 3 58.39 -42.25 21.64
C GLU A 3 57.75 -41.96 20.27
N PRO A 4 57.32 -40.72 20.00
CA PRO A 4 56.70 -40.39 18.74
C PRO A 4 57.67 -40.65 17.59
N LYS A 5 57.28 -41.56 16.69
CA LYS A 5 57.98 -41.78 15.43
C LYS A 5 57.97 -40.45 14.66
N PRO A 6 59.14 -39.91 14.27
CA PRO A 6 59.19 -38.67 13.50
C PRO A 6 58.42 -38.85 12.19
N TYR A 7 57.64 -37.85 11.83
CA TYR A 7 56.83 -37.85 10.63
C TYR A 7 57.08 -36.59 9.80
N GLY A 8 56.99 -36.71 8.48
CA GLY A 8 57.01 -35.56 7.59
C GLY A 8 55.68 -34.84 7.67
N LEU A 9 55.65 -33.60 8.16
CA LEU A 9 54.47 -32.75 8.16
C LEU A 9 54.49 -31.85 6.93
N PHE A 10 53.48 -31.96 6.08
CA PHE A 10 53.25 -31.09 4.94
C PHE A 10 51.92 -30.36 5.15
N SER A 11 51.95 -29.04 5.20
CA SER A 11 50.73 -28.21 5.28
C SER A 11 50.46 -27.54 3.94
N TYR A 12 49.23 -27.63 3.45
CA TYR A 12 48.70 -26.92 2.29
C TYR A 12 47.67 -25.90 2.75
N GLY A 13 47.91 -24.61 2.45
CA GLY A 13 47.03 -23.50 2.81
C GLY A 13 47.54 -22.68 4.00
N GLU A 14 46.68 -22.31 4.96
CA GLU A 14 47.06 -21.50 6.13
C GLU A 14 48.06 -22.23 7.06
N PRO A 15 48.87 -21.48 7.85
CA PRO A 15 49.72 -22.08 8.86
C PRO A 15 48.89 -22.86 9.90
N LEU A 16 49.39 -24.03 10.30
CA LEU A 16 48.79 -24.82 11.37
C LEU A 16 48.96 -24.08 12.70
N THR A 17 47.87 -23.90 13.45
CA THR A 17 47.95 -23.33 14.80
C THR A 17 48.69 -24.30 15.72
N ASP A 18 49.14 -23.83 16.89
CA ASP A 18 49.73 -24.71 17.90
C ASP A 18 48.73 -25.80 18.35
N GLN A 19 47.44 -25.49 18.33
CA GLN A 19 46.36 -26.43 18.64
C GLN A 19 46.19 -27.50 17.54
N ASP A 20 46.28 -27.11 16.26
CA ASP A 20 46.30 -28.04 15.13
C ASP A 20 47.52 -28.98 15.21
N GLN A 21 48.71 -28.45 15.49
CA GLN A 21 49.94 -29.25 15.60
C GLN A 21 49.86 -30.26 16.73
N ALA A 22 49.41 -29.84 17.92
CA ALA A 22 49.20 -30.73 19.06
C ALA A 22 48.16 -31.83 18.77
N PHE A 23 47.12 -31.50 18.02
CA PHE A 23 46.10 -32.46 17.59
C PHE A 23 46.64 -33.49 16.59
N ILE A 24 47.44 -33.04 15.61
CA ILE A 24 48.10 -33.90 14.63
C ILE A 24 49.07 -34.86 15.34
N ASP A 25 49.88 -34.37 16.27
CA ASP A 25 50.80 -35.18 17.08
C ASP A 25 50.07 -36.28 17.87
N ASN A 26 48.93 -35.95 18.45
CA ASN A 26 48.12 -36.92 19.19
C ASN A 26 47.53 -37.99 18.24
N CYS A 27 47.01 -37.57 17.08
CA CYS A 27 46.49 -38.48 16.07
C CYS A 27 47.59 -39.39 15.49
N ALA A 28 48.80 -38.85 15.28
CA ALA A 28 49.96 -39.59 14.80
C ALA A 28 50.39 -40.70 15.77
N LYS A 29 50.41 -40.41 17.08
CA LYS A 29 50.66 -41.41 18.14
C LYS A 29 49.60 -42.51 18.16
N LYS A 30 48.32 -42.15 18.03
CA LYS A 30 47.23 -43.14 18.00
C LYS A 30 47.32 -44.06 16.79
N LEU A 31 47.63 -43.51 15.61
CA LEU A 31 47.74 -44.28 14.37
C LEU A 31 48.90 -45.26 14.37
N THR A 32 50.07 -44.82 14.81
CA THR A 32 51.29 -45.65 14.88
C THR A 32 51.13 -46.79 15.89
N ASN A 33 50.55 -46.51 17.08
CA ASN A 33 50.21 -47.55 18.05
C ASN A 33 49.20 -48.55 17.48
N PHE A 34 48.15 -48.08 16.81
CA PHE A 34 47.14 -48.95 16.23
C PHE A 34 47.70 -49.85 15.11
N LYS A 35 48.54 -49.31 14.22
CA LYS A 35 49.21 -50.07 13.16
C LYS A 35 50.11 -51.18 13.73
N ALA A 36 50.89 -50.86 14.77
CA ALA A 36 51.81 -51.80 15.40
C ALA A 36 51.07 -52.93 16.15
N ILE A 37 50.00 -52.60 16.87
CA ILE A 37 49.18 -53.59 17.58
C ILE A 37 48.42 -54.49 16.60
N SER A 38 48.01 -53.96 15.45
CA SER A 38 47.17 -54.66 14.48
C SER A 38 47.96 -55.35 13.35
N GLU A 39 49.31 -55.33 13.41
CA GLU A 39 50.23 -55.93 12.42
C GLU A 39 49.92 -55.55 10.95
N LEU A 40 49.49 -54.30 10.70
CA LEU A 40 49.10 -53.85 9.36
C LEU A 40 50.31 -53.34 8.56
N GLU A 41 50.44 -53.74 7.28
CA GLU A 41 51.51 -53.26 6.39
C GLU A 41 51.39 -51.76 6.04
N SER A 42 50.16 -51.27 5.87
CA SER A 42 49.88 -49.86 5.54
C SER A 42 48.63 -49.36 6.26
N LEU A 43 48.62 -48.07 6.60
CA LEU A 43 47.47 -47.45 7.25
C LEU A 43 47.34 -45.98 6.82
N LYS A 44 46.11 -45.58 6.46
CA LYS A 44 45.73 -44.20 6.13
C LYS A 44 44.59 -43.78 7.07
N TYR A 45 44.67 -42.55 7.57
CA TYR A 45 43.69 -42.02 8.51
C TYR A 45 43.45 -40.54 8.25
N THR A 46 42.19 -40.14 8.11
CA THR A 46 41.81 -38.75 7.86
C THR A 46 41.04 -38.21 9.06
N ARG A 47 41.37 -37.00 9.52
CA ARG A 47 40.70 -36.31 10.63
C ARG A 47 40.50 -34.83 10.33
N VAL A 48 39.42 -34.27 10.83
CA VAL A 48 39.16 -32.82 10.78
C VAL A 48 40.02 -32.13 11.86
N LEU A 49 40.60 -30.99 11.53
CA LEU A 49 41.41 -30.19 12.45
C LEU A 49 40.51 -29.34 13.37
N PRO A 50 40.92 -29.07 14.63
CA PRO A 50 40.12 -28.28 15.58
C PRO A 50 39.72 -26.90 15.07
N ASP A 51 40.59 -26.24 14.31
CA ASP A 51 40.39 -24.85 13.84
C ASP A 51 39.94 -24.78 12.36
N GLY A 52 39.43 -25.89 11.83
CA GLY A 52 38.98 -26.02 10.44
C GLY A 52 40.06 -26.54 9.49
N GLY A 53 39.63 -27.28 8.47
CA GLY A 53 40.51 -28.04 7.57
C GLY A 53 40.60 -29.52 7.94
N SER A 54 41.49 -30.27 7.29
CA SER A 54 41.64 -31.71 7.51
C SER A 54 43.10 -32.15 7.44
N VAL A 55 43.43 -33.23 8.14
CA VAL A 55 44.74 -33.88 8.09
C VAL A 55 44.60 -35.34 7.67
N ILE A 56 45.46 -35.75 6.75
CA ILE A 56 45.60 -37.13 6.29
C ILE A 56 46.94 -37.66 6.78
N LEU A 57 46.91 -38.63 7.68
CA LEU A 57 48.07 -39.36 8.15
C LEU A 57 48.23 -40.65 7.34
N THR A 58 49.43 -40.92 6.84
CA THR A 58 49.75 -42.14 6.09
C THR A 58 51.05 -42.75 6.59
N ASP A 59 51.01 -44.02 7.00
CA ASP A 59 52.19 -44.84 7.31
C ASP A 59 52.23 -46.06 6.37
N SER A 60 53.11 -46.03 5.37
CA SER A 60 53.25 -47.07 4.35
C SER A 60 54.70 -47.14 3.85
N GLY A 61 55.24 -48.35 3.66
CA GLY A 61 56.58 -48.55 3.08
C GLY A 61 57.72 -47.92 3.90
N GLY A 62 57.58 -47.86 5.23
CA GLY A 62 58.58 -47.27 6.13
C GLY A 62 58.50 -45.74 6.27
N VAL A 63 57.70 -45.06 5.44
CA VAL A 63 57.55 -43.59 5.46
C VAL A 63 56.26 -43.22 6.21
N PHE A 64 56.40 -42.36 7.22
CA PHE A 64 55.28 -41.80 7.97
C PHE A 64 55.15 -40.29 7.69
N ARG A 65 53.98 -39.87 7.20
CA ARG A 65 53.71 -38.47 6.85
C ARG A 65 52.31 -38.03 7.25
N ALA A 66 52.21 -36.77 7.63
CA ALA A 66 50.97 -36.04 7.87
C ALA A 66 50.82 -34.98 6.79
N ILE A 67 49.69 -34.98 6.08
CA ILE A 67 49.37 -33.98 5.07
C ILE A 67 48.15 -33.21 5.57
N ALA A 68 48.35 -31.97 6.00
CA ALA A 68 47.29 -31.09 6.46
C ALA A 68 46.82 -30.17 5.33
N PHE A 69 45.52 -29.96 5.25
CA PHE A 69 44.83 -29.08 4.31
C PHE A 69 44.04 -28.07 5.12
N LYS A 70 44.53 -26.84 5.16
CA LYS A 70 43.89 -25.74 5.89
C LYS A 70 43.35 -24.75 4.85
N PRO A 71 42.02 -24.67 4.62
CA PRO A 71 41.48 -23.79 3.60
C PRO A 71 41.90 -22.36 3.93
N GLY A 72 42.67 -21.74 3.02
CA GLY A 72 43.15 -20.39 3.25
C GLY A 72 42.01 -19.38 3.22
N THR A 73 41.98 -18.50 4.20
CA THR A 73 41.33 -17.19 4.05
C THR A 73 42.09 -16.48 2.94
N ARG A 74 41.61 -16.61 1.70
CA ARG A 74 42.14 -15.81 0.59
C ARG A 74 41.79 -14.35 0.88
N THR A 75 42.71 -13.64 1.53
CA THR A 75 42.94 -12.22 1.27
C THR A 75 43.73 -12.12 -0.02
N THR A 76 43.16 -12.61 -1.12
CA THR A 76 43.53 -12.05 -2.41
C THR A 76 42.83 -10.70 -2.47
N ALA A 77 43.60 -9.62 -2.52
CA ALA A 77 43.10 -8.35 -3.03
C ALA A 77 42.30 -8.66 -4.29
N THR A 78 41.00 -8.49 -4.21
CA THR A 78 40.06 -9.00 -5.19
C THR A 78 40.31 -8.30 -6.51
N GLN A 79 40.97 -8.97 -7.45
CA GLN A 79 41.06 -8.44 -8.80
C GLN A 79 39.66 -8.55 -9.41
N GLU A 80 39.05 -7.40 -9.73
CA GLU A 80 37.80 -7.30 -10.50
C GLU A 80 38.06 -7.76 -11.94
N ASP A 81 38.16 -9.07 -12.10
CA ASP A 81 38.63 -9.72 -13.31
C ASP A 81 37.45 -10.14 -14.23
N GLY A 82 36.22 -9.92 -13.75
CA GLY A 82 34.95 -10.16 -14.43
C GLY A 82 34.51 -11.63 -14.42
N PHE A 83 35.18 -12.51 -13.67
CA PHE A 83 34.83 -13.92 -13.60
C PHE A 83 33.90 -14.26 -12.42
N THR A 84 33.16 -15.34 -12.61
CA THR A 84 32.39 -16.00 -11.54
C THR A 84 33.29 -16.46 -10.39
N HIS A 85 32.77 -16.40 -9.16
CA HIS A 85 33.46 -16.82 -7.95
C HIS A 85 32.56 -17.66 -7.03
N LEU A 86 33.18 -18.28 -6.02
CA LEU A 86 32.50 -19.09 -5.00
C LEU A 86 32.07 -18.29 -3.76
N GLU A 87 32.46 -17.03 -3.66
CA GLU A 87 32.15 -16.20 -2.49
C GLU A 87 30.65 -15.89 -2.39
N ILE A 88 30.10 -16.03 -1.18
CA ILE A 88 28.68 -15.79 -0.87
C ILE A 88 28.61 -14.86 0.35
N PRO A 89 27.85 -13.75 0.29
CA PRO A 89 27.65 -12.89 1.44
C PRO A 89 26.81 -13.60 2.50
N PHE A 90 27.08 -13.31 3.77
CA PHE A 90 26.26 -13.85 4.85
C PHE A 90 24.94 -13.07 4.94
N LEU A 91 23.81 -13.77 4.99
CA LEU A 91 22.47 -13.17 5.10
C LEU A 91 22.07 -13.06 6.59
N PHE A 92 21.84 -11.85 7.09
CA PHE A 92 21.33 -11.59 8.45
C PHE A 92 19.87 -11.12 8.43
N SER A 93 18.93 -12.05 8.22
CA SER A 93 17.51 -11.70 8.23
C SER A 93 17.05 -11.28 9.63
N GLY A 94 16.23 -10.23 9.70
CA GLY A 94 15.80 -9.67 10.97
C GLY A 94 15.17 -8.28 10.88
N ILE A 95 15.17 -7.59 12.01
CA ILE A 95 14.66 -6.23 12.16
C ILE A 95 15.69 -5.34 12.84
N VAL A 96 15.87 -4.13 12.29
CA VAL A 96 16.74 -3.11 12.88
C VAL A 96 15.98 -2.42 14.00
N MET A 97 16.46 -2.59 15.23
CA MET A 97 15.83 -2.04 16.43
C MET A 97 16.24 -0.59 16.66
N ASN A 98 17.53 -0.27 16.48
CA ASN A 98 18.11 1.07 16.63
C ASN A 98 19.01 1.37 15.43
N ALA A 99 18.57 2.30 14.57
CA ALA A 99 19.27 2.63 13.32
C ALA A 99 20.23 3.83 13.43
N ILE A 100 20.39 4.41 14.62
CA ILE A 100 21.29 5.53 14.89
C ILE A 100 22.40 5.03 15.81
N SER A 101 23.64 5.19 15.37
CA SER A 101 24.82 4.91 16.19
C SER A 101 25.17 6.15 17.00
N GLN A 102 25.33 5.98 18.32
CA GLN A 102 25.87 7.00 19.22
C GLN A 102 27.23 6.58 19.75
N ASP A 103 28.21 7.47 19.73
CA ASP A 103 29.57 7.25 20.22
C ASP A 103 30.26 6.02 19.61
N GLY A 104 29.94 5.70 18.36
CA GLY A 104 30.50 4.55 17.63
C GLY A 104 29.91 3.19 18.01
N SER A 105 28.79 3.16 18.75
CA SER A 105 28.03 1.93 19.03
C SER A 105 27.57 1.23 17.75
N GLY A 106 27.39 -0.10 17.82
CA GLY A 106 26.83 -0.87 16.72
C GLY A 106 25.36 -0.53 16.44
N ILE A 107 24.86 -1.01 15.31
CA ILE A 107 23.43 -0.96 14.99
C ILE A 107 22.76 -2.22 15.52
N GLY A 108 21.73 -2.03 16.34
CA GLY A 108 21.02 -3.10 17.02
C GLY A 108 20.09 -3.86 16.08
N VAL A 109 20.30 -5.17 15.92
CA VAL A 109 19.51 -6.04 15.06
C VAL A 109 18.98 -7.22 15.86
N ARG A 110 17.68 -7.49 15.75
CA ARG A 110 17.05 -8.73 16.23
C ARG A 110 16.89 -9.68 15.06
N PHE A 111 17.33 -10.92 15.23
CA PHE A 111 17.47 -11.88 14.14
C PHE A 111 16.34 -12.89 14.05
N SER A 112 16.11 -13.35 12.82
CA SER A 112 15.24 -14.48 12.56
C SER A 112 15.83 -15.80 13.08
N ASN A 113 14.98 -16.81 13.26
CA ASN A 113 15.40 -18.12 13.76
C ASN A 113 16.33 -18.82 12.76
N GLU A 114 16.10 -18.67 11.45
CA GLU A 114 16.99 -19.23 10.43
C GLU A 114 18.34 -18.52 10.43
N THR A 115 18.37 -17.20 10.58
CA THR A 115 19.65 -16.46 10.73
C THR A 115 20.42 -16.93 11.96
N ARG A 116 19.72 -17.15 13.08
CA ARG A 116 20.33 -17.68 14.31
C ARG A 116 20.91 -19.09 14.12
N ARG A 117 20.23 -19.95 13.36
CA ARG A 117 20.79 -21.26 12.97
C ARG A 117 22.02 -21.07 12.10
N ARG A 118 21.92 -20.27 11.05
CA ARG A 118 22.98 -19.98 10.07
C ARG A 118 24.26 -19.43 10.71
N MET A 119 24.15 -18.56 11.72
CA MET A 119 25.29 -18.00 12.47
C MET A 119 26.14 -19.06 13.17
N THR A 120 25.54 -20.20 13.49
CA THR A 120 26.19 -21.34 14.15
C THR A 120 26.44 -22.49 13.19
N ASN A 121 26.43 -22.22 11.87
CA ASN A 121 26.52 -23.23 10.82
C ASN A 121 25.48 -24.37 10.98
N TYR A 122 24.28 -24.00 11.42
CA TYR A 122 23.13 -24.88 11.67
C TYR A 122 23.33 -25.93 12.78
N GLU A 123 24.36 -25.80 13.62
CA GLU A 123 24.62 -26.71 14.74
C GLU A 123 23.80 -26.37 16.00
N GLY A 124 23.25 -25.16 16.08
CA GLY A 124 22.44 -24.72 17.22
C GLY A 124 21.68 -23.43 16.95
N MET A 125 21.38 -22.69 18.01
CA MET A 125 20.73 -21.38 17.95
C MET A 125 21.69 -20.29 18.40
N GLY A 126 22.05 -19.41 17.49
CA GLY A 126 22.79 -18.19 17.78
C GLY A 126 22.00 -17.16 18.60
N PRO A 127 22.63 -16.02 18.90
CA PRO A 127 22.03 -14.93 19.67
C PRO A 127 20.80 -14.36 18.96
N ASP A 128 19.75 -14.02 19.72
CA ASP A 128 18.53 -13.40 19.17
C ASP A 128 18.73 -11.92 18.81
N TYR A 129 19.69 -11.24 19.44
CA TYR A 129 19.97 -9.82 19.25
C TYR A 129 21.46 -9.52 19.36
N LEU A 130 21.99 -8.64 18.50
CA LEU A 130 23.35 -8.09 18.58
C LEU A 130 23.38 -6.62 18.16
N ASP A 131 24.30 -5.85 18.74
CA ASP A 131 24.67 -4.51 18.25
C ASP A 131 25.90 -4.64 17.34
N MET A 132 25.72 -4.47 16.03
CA MET A 132 26.76 -4.80 15.05
C MET A 132 27.32 -3.58 14.32
N GLN A 133 28.64 -3.49 14.25
CA GLN A 133 29.41 -2.54 13.43
C GLN A 133 29.20 -2.79 11.94
N ARG A 134 28.99 -4.04 11.53
CA ARG A 134 28.65 -4.41 10.15
C ARG A 134 27.44 -3.66 9.59
N PHE A 135 26.46 -3.33 10.43
CA PHE A 135 25.25 -2.60 10.02
C PHE A 135 25.37 -1.08 10.15
N ARG A 136 26.54 -0.53 10.48
CA ARG A 136 26.83 0.92 10.36
C ARG A 136 27.07 1.31 8.91
N CYS A 137 26.06 1.09 8.06
CA CYS A 137 26.06 1.51 6.65
C CYS A 137 25.49 2.92 6.57
N THR A 138 26.28 3.90 6.17
CA THR A 138 25.79 5.28 5.93
C THR A 138 25.02 5.36 4.61
N TYR A 139 24.23 6.41 4.40
CA TYR A 139 23.55 6.65 3.12
C TYR A 139 24.55 6.79 1.96
N ALA A 140 24.17 6.28 0.79
CA ALA A 140 24.90 6.55 -0.45
C ALA A 140 24.85 8.06 -0.79
N PRO A 141 25.75 8.56 -1.66
CA PRO A 141 25.79 9.98 -2.04
C PRO A 141 24.45 10.57 -2.50
N ASP A 142 23.65 9.78 -3.23
CA ASP A 142 22.35 10.21 -3.75
C ASP A 142 21.25 10.35 -2.68
N PHE A 143 21.50 9.82 -1.47
CA PHE A 143 20.56 9.78 -0.37
C PHE A 143 20.98 10.63 0.84
N GLN A 144 21.97 11.51 0.66
CA GLN A 144 22.45 12.40 1.72
C GLN A 144 21.37 13.37 2.22
N MET A 145 20.27 13.56 1.47
CA MET A 145 19.14 14.41 1.90
C MET A 145 18.48 13.94 3.21
N PHE A 146 18.65 12.66 3.60
CA PHE A 146 18.05 12.11 4.82
C PHE A 146 18.85 12.38 6.10
N ILE A 147 20.07 12.89 5.97
CA ILE A 147 20.87 13.33 7.11
C ILE A 147 20.42 14.74 7.50
N PRO A 148 20.11 15.04 8.78
CA PRO A 148 19.79 16.39 9.21
C PRO A 148 20.90 17.38 8.82
N GLU A 149 20.53 18.55 8.29
CA GLU A 149 21.49 19.51 7.72
C GLU A 149 22.59 19.93 8.71
N ILE A 150 22.22 20.14 9.99
CA ILE A 150 23.15 20.47 11.08
C ILE A 150 24.22 19.37 11.27
N LEU A 151 23.87 18.11 11.02
CA LEU A 151 24.76 16.96 11.19
C LEU A 151 25.61 16.68 9.94
N ARG A 152 25.17 17.09 8.75
CA ARG A 152 25.98 16.97 7.52
C ARG A 152 27.29 17.76 7.62
N ASN A 153 27.24 18.93 8.25
CA ASN A 153 28.36 19.87 8.33
C ASN A 153 29.21 19.72 9.61
N ARG A 154 28.82 18.82 10.52
CA ARG A 154 29.52 18.52 11.77
C ARG A 154 29.40 17.02 12.05
N PRO A 155 30.24 16.16 11.44
CA PRO A 155 30.28 14.74 11.78
C PRO A 155 30.64 14.63 13.27
N GLY A 156 29.63 14.42 14.09
CA GLY A 156 29.72 14.42 15.54
C GLY A 156 29.80 13.01 16.10
N ARG A 157 29.30 12.84 17.32
CA ARG A 157 29.14 11.55 18.02
C ARG A 157 28.00 10.68 17.49
N THR A 158 27.18 11.20 16.57
CA THR A 158 25.96 10.55 16.09
C THR A 158 26.07 10.25 14.60
N GLU A 159 25.91 8.99 14.23
CA GLU A 159 25.89 8.55 12.83
C GLU A 159 24.54 7.92 12.47
N HIS A 160 24.00 8.34 11.33
CA HIS A 160 22.74 7.85 10.81
C HIS A 160 23.00 6.72 9.80
N SER A 161 22.51 5.51 10.12
CA SER A 161 22.57 4.41 9.16
C SER A 161 21.46 4.53 8.12
N GLN A 162 21.66 3.90 6.96
CA GLN A 162 20.67 3.85 5.89
C GLN A 162 19.33 3.27 6.36
N TYR A 163 19.34 2.38 7.36
CA TYR A 163 18.16 1.70 7.89
C TYR A 163 17.21 2.60 8.67
N GLN A 164 17.59 3.84 8.97
CA GLN A 164 16.70 4.76 9.68
C GLN A 164 15.61 5.30 8.77
N GLN A 165 15.92 5.53 7.49
CA GLN A 165 14.99 6.12 6.56
C GLN A 165 14.82 5.23 5.32
N GLN A 166 15.82 4.52 4.81
CA GLN A 166 15.69 3.76 3.55
C GLN A 166 14.97 2.41 3.70
N HIS A 167 13.64 2.47 3.85
CA HIS A 167 12.77 1.29 3.95
C HIS A 167 12.54 0.64 2.58
N ALA A 168 12.37 -0.68 2.58
CA ALA A 168 12.09 -1.45 1.37
C ALA A 168 10.80 -1.01 0.65
N THR A 169 9.79 -0.53 1.39
CA THR A 169 8.51 -0.04 0.84
C THR A 169 8.61 1.24 0.02
N TRP A 170 9.80 1.86 -0.02
CA TRP A 170 10.10 3.00 -0.89
C TRP A 170 10.34 2.60 -2.34
N TYR A 171 10.59 1.31 -2.56
CA TYR A 171 10.73 0.70 -3.87
C TYR A 171 9.42 -0.01 -4.24
N SER A 172 9.26 -0.33 -5.52
CA SER A 172 8.03 -0.93 -6.04
C SER A 172 8.26 -2.34 -6.60
N GLY A 173 7.20 -3.14 -6.63
CA GLY A 173 7.24 -4.52 -7.10
C GLY A 173 8.35 -5.36 -6.45
N SER A 174 9.04 -6.17 -7.26
CA SER A 174 10.15 -7.00 -6.80
C SER A 174 11.40 -6.24 -6.38
N MET A 175 11.54 -4.96 -6.75
CA MET A 175 12.67 -4.16 -6.25
C MET A 175 12.59 -3.97 -4.73
N ALA A 176 11.38 -3.80 -4.18
CA ALA A 176 11.19 -3.77 -2.73
C ALA A 176 11.70 -5.05 -2.07
N GLN A 177 11.47 -6.21 -2.69
CA GLN A 177 11.95 -7.50 -2.19
C GLN A 177 13.48 -7.58 -2.23
N VAL A 178 14.11 -7.17 -3.33
CA VAL A 178 15.58 -7.12 -3.46
C VAL A 178 16.18 -6.21 -2.39
N VAL A 179 15.65 -5.00 -2.21
CA VAL A 179 16.14 -4.05 -1.20
C VAL A 179 16.03 -4.64 0.21
N GLN A 180 14.91 -5.29 0.54
CA GLN A 180 14.78 -5.97 1.82
C GLN A 180 15.87 -7.04 1.99
N ILE A 181 16.08 -7.90 0.99
CA ILE A 181 17.08 -8.98 1.02
C ILE A 181 18.50 -8.44 1.20
N VAL A 182 18.93 -7.52 0.34
CA VAL A 182 20.33 -7.06 0.32
C VAL A 182 20.67 -6.18 1.52
N GLY A 183 19.66 -5.58 2.16
CA GLY A 183 19.80 -4.89 3.44
C GLY A 183 20.33 -5.77 4.57
N ALA A 184 20.24 -7.10 4.43
CA ALA A 184 20.73 -8.07 5.40
C ALA A 184 22.20 -8.47 5.21
N TYR A 185 22.91 -7.96 4.20
CA TYR A 185 24.34 -8.27 4.04
C TYR A 185 25.24 -7.42 4.93
N GLY A 186 24.87 -6.15 5.12
CA GLY A 186 25.71 -5.15 5.77
C GLY A 186 27.06 -4.97 5.06
N ARG A 187 28.02 -4.36 5.76
CA ARG A 187 29.37 -4.10 5.27
C ARG A 187 30.16 -5.39 4.99
N GLN A 188 30.95 -5.37 3.91
CA GLN A 188 31.84 -6.47 3.51
C GLN A 188 33.33 -6.10 3.59
N ASP A 189 33.67 -4.90 4.10
CA ASP A 189 35.05 -4.51 4.38
C ASP A 189 35.57 -5.14 5.67
N PHE A 190 35.67 -6.47 5.67
CA PHE A 190 36.04 -7.29 6.84
C PHE A 190 37.29 -6.79 7.55
N GLU A 191 38.28 -6.26 6.81
CA GLU A 191 39.51 -5.67 7.37
C GLU A 191 39.28 -4.47 8.29
N LYS A 192 38.16 -3.76 8.11
CA LYS A 192 37.75 -2.60 8.92
C LYS A 192 36.70 -2.95 9.98
N LEU A 193 36.19 -4.19 9.98
CA LEU A 193 35.29 -4.70 11.01
C LEU A 193 36.11 -5.22 12.21
N PRO A 194 35.51 -5.31 13.41
CA PRO A 194 36.19 -5.88 14.58
C PRO A 194 36.70 -7.30 14.30
N GLN A 195 38.02 -7.51 14.39
CA GLN A 195 38.65 -8.79 14.02
C GLN A 195 38.44 -9.89 15.06
N GLU A 196 38.28 -9.51 16.33
CA GLU A 196 38.11 -10.45 17.44
C GLU A 196 36.65 -10.89 17.64
N ASP A 197 35.69 -10.22 17.00
CA ASP A 197 34.27 -10.57 17.08
C ASP A 197 33.89 -11.55 15.97
N ILE A 198 33.59 -12.78 16.37
CA ILE A 198 33.24 -13.87 15.46
C ILE A 198 32.01 -13.54 14.59
N TYR A 199 31.02 -12.80 15.11
CA TYR A 199 29.79 -12.47 14.38
C TYR A 199 30.04 -11.36 13.35
N GLU A 200 30.93 -10.43 13.67
CA GLU A 200 31.39 -9.38 12.75
C GLU A 200 32.24 -9.93 11.61
N GLN A 201 32.86 -11.11 11.78
CA GLN A 201 33.70 -11.77 10.77
C GLN A 201 32.99 -12.90 10.01
N LEU A 202 31.71 -13.17 10.28
CA LEU A 202 30.94 -14.22 9.60
C LEU A 202 30.92 -14.04 8.07
N ARG A 203 31.31 -15.10 7.37
CA ARG A 203 31.17 -15.30 5.92
C ARG A 203 30.38 -16.57 5.69
N TYR A 204 29.66 -16.65 4.57
CA TYR A 204 28.96 -17.90 4.26
C TYR A 204 29.97 -18.93 3.74
N THR A 205 30.26 -19.94 4.55
CA THR A 205 31.24 -20.98 4.21
C THR A 205 30.52 -22.22 3.69
N LEU A 206 30.81 -22.59 2.44
CA LEU A 206 30.30 -23.81 1.85
C LEU A 206 31.09 -25.03 2.35
N PRO A 207 30.43 -26.16 2.64
CA PRO A 207 31.11 -27.43 2.81
C PRO A 207 31.94 -27.77 1.55
N PHE A 208 33.09 -28.41 1.75
CA PHE A 208 34.02 -28.72 0.66
C PHE A 208 33.34 -29.53 -0.45
N GLU A 209 32.54 -30.54 -0.08
CA GLU A 209 31.81 -31.42 -1.00
C GLU A 209 30.83 -30.65 -1.88
N VAL A 210 30.20 -29.60 -1.34
CA VAL A 210 29.28 -28.74 -2.08
C VAL A 210 30.06 -27.82 -3.00
N SER A 211 31.15 -27.22 -2.51
CA SER A 211 32.00 -26.31 -3.28
C SER A 211 32.61 -26.97 -4.53
N GLU A 212 32.98 -28.24 -4.45
CA GLU A 212 33.52 -29.02 -5.58
C GLU A 212 32.47 -29.37 -6.63
N LYS A 213 31.18 -29.44 -6.25
CA LYS A 213 30.07 -29.60 -7.20
C LYS A 213 29.69 -28.28 -7.87
N ILE A 214 29.76 -27.17 -7.14
CA ILE A 214 29.44 -25.83 -7.65
C ILE A 214 30.49 -25.36 -8.67
N ARG A 215 31.77 -25.61 -8.40
CA ARG A 215 32.88 -25.08 -9.20
C ARG A 215 32.70 -25.37 -10.71
N PRO A 216 32.46 -26.61 -11.17
CA PRO A 216 32.27 -26.89 -12.61
C PRO A 216 31.05 -26.21 -13.24
N GLU A 217 30.00 -25.90 -12.47
CA GLU A 217 28.77 -25.27 -13.01
C GLU A 217 29.01 -23.80 -13.40
N ILE A 218 29.90 -23.11 -12.69
CA ILE A 218 30.16 -21.68 -12.88
C ILE A 218 31.54 -21.37 -13.47
N GLU A 219 32.48 -22.31 -13.42
CA GLU A 219 33.87 -22.08 -13.79
C GLU A 219 34.02 -21.48 -15.20
N ASN A 220 34.98 -20.57 -15.34
CA ASN A 220 35.30 -19.91 -16.60
C ASN A 220 34.09 -19.22 -17.26
N CYS A 221 33.20 -18.60 -16.49
CA CYS A 221 32.14 -17.71 -17.00
C CYS A 221 32.45 -16.24 -16.71
N CYS A 222 32.18 -15.34 -17.67
CA CYS A 222 32.27 -13.88 -17.48
C CYS A 222 30.89 -13.33 -17.16
N LEU A 223 30.82 -12.46 -16.16
CA LEU A 223 29.59 -11.81 -15.71
C LEU A 223 29.28 -10.56 -16.56
N PRO A 224 27.99 -10.27 -16.84
CA PRO A 224 27.57 -9.14 -17.68
C PRO A 224 27.34 -7.87 -16.86
N GLY A 225 28.37 -7.02 -16.71
CA GLY A 225 28.18 -5.69 -16.12
C GLY A 225 28.20 -5.63 -14.59
N TYR A 226 28.53 -6.72 -13.91
CA TYR A 226 28.60 -6.79 -12.45
C TYR A 226 29.65 -7.83 -12.00
N THR A 227 29.94 -7.87 -10.70
CA THR A 227 30.96 -8.75 -10.11
C THR A 227 30.38 -9.95 -9.36
N GLY A 228 29.13 -9.87 -8.92
CA GLY A 228 28.44 -10.92 -8.17
C GLY A 228 28.67 -10.81 -6.66
N ARG A 229 29.22 -9.68 -6.22
CA ARG A 229 29.67 -9.42 -4.84
C ARG A 229 28.82 -8.33 -4.23
N ALA A 230 28.48 -8.52 -2.95
CA ALA A 230 27.79 -7.47 -2.22
C ALA A 230 28.65 -6.20 -2.09
N PRO A 231 28.06 -4.99 -2.16
CA PRO A 231 28.79 -3.75 -2.03
C PRO A 231 29.65 -3.71 -0.76
N THR A 232 30.92 -3.37 -0.91
CA THR A 232 31.91 -3.41 0.17
C THR A 232 31.51 -2.58 1.40
N ASN A 233 30.86 -1.44 1.17
CA ASN A 233 30.37 -0.54 2.22
C ASN A 233 28.96 -0.87 2.72
N GLY A 234 28.32 -1.91 2.18
CA GLY A 234 26.95 -2.34 2.54
C GLY A 234 25.85 -1.35 2.15
N GLN A 235 26.13 -0.34 1.32
CA GLN A 235 25.16 0.67 0.91
C GLN A 235 24.24 0.14 -0.19
N TYR A 236 22.95 0.51 -0.12
CA TYR A 236 22.03 0.29 -1.24
C TYR A 236 22.48 1.04 -2.50
N GLN A 237 22.43 0.36 -3.64
CA GLN A 237 22.86 0.88 -4.94
C GLN A 237 21.67 1.16 -5.90
N TYR A 238 20.44 1.19 -5.37
CA TYR A 238 19.20 1.31 -6.16
C TYR A 238 18.49 2.62 -5.89
N ASN A 239 17.94 3.24 -6.93
CA ASN A 239 17.18 4.49 -6.84
C ASN A 239 15.66 4.28 -6.97
N PHE A 240 14.88 5.16 -6.34
CA PHE A 240 13.41 5.16 -6.34
C PHE A 240 12.81 6.53 -6.72
N GLN A 241 13.66 7.52 -6.99
CA GLN A 241 13.30 8.90 -7.26
C GLN A 241 12.61 9.07 -8.61
N PHE A 242 11.94 10.22 -8.79
CA PHE A 242 11.24 10.56 -10.02
C PHE A 242 12.16 10.51 -11.25
N ASN A 243 13.35 11.09 -11.14
CA ASN A 243 14.29 11.24 -12.25
C ASN A 243 15.12 9.98 -12.54
N ASP A 244 15.20 9.06 -11.58
CA ASP A 244 15.96 7.81 -11.71
C ASP A 244 15.31 6.74 -10.84
N THR A 245 14.65 5.78 -11.47
CA THR A 245 13.98 4.67 -10.79
C THR A 245 14.55 3.34 -11.23
N ASP A 246 14.93 2.51 -10.27
CA ASP A 246 15.30 1.12 -10.50
C ASP A 246 14.14 0.17 -10.15
N LEU A 247 13.92 -0.82 -11.02
CA LEU A 247 12.89 -1.85 -10.89
C LEU A 247 13.48 -3.24 -11.19
N VAL A 248 12.76 -4.31 -10.83
CA VAL A 248 13.12 -5.68 -11.20
C VAL A 248 11.99 -6.29 -12.02
N ALA A 249 12.32 -6.73 -13.23
CA ALA A 249 11.43 -7.46 -14.12
C ALA A 249 11.86 -8.91 -14.29
N PHE A 250 10.95 -9.76 -14.75
CA PHE A 250 11.24 -11.16 -15.07
C PHE A 250 11.00 -11.43 -16.55
N ASP A 251 11.87 -12.23 -17.15
CA ASP A 251 11.68 -12.68 -18.53
C ASP A 251 10.77 -13.91 -18.63
N GLU A 252 10.55 -14.38 -19.86
CA GLU A 252 9.75 -15.56 -20.19
C GLU A 252 10.23 -16.87 -19.52
N LYS A 253 11.47 -16.94 -19.04
CA LYS A 253 12.04 -18.06 -18.28
C LYS A 253 12.08 -17.80 -16.77
N ARG A 254 11.50 -16.69 -16.32
CA ARG A 254 11.49 -16.20 -14.94
C ARG A 254 12.90 -15.88 -14.41
N GLU A 255 13.83 -15.54 -15.29
CA GLU A 255 15.13 -15.00 -14.88
C GLU A 255 15.00 -13.48 -14.62
N PRO A 256 15.62 -12.96 -13.54
CA PRO A 256 15.43 -11.57 -13.15
C PRO A 256 16.33 -10.59 -13.93
N TRP A 257 15.76 -9.42 -14.22
CA TRP A 257 16.40 -8.30 -14.90
C TRP A 257 16.31 -7.04 -14.05
N LEU A 258 17.42 -6.34 -13.90
CA LEU A 258 17.48 -5.01 -13.32
C LEU A 258 17.11 -3.99 -14.40
N ILE A 259 16.11 -3.15 -14.12
CA ILE A 259 15.61 -2.11 -14.99
C ILE A 259 15.96 -0.75 -14.40
N LYS A 260 16.39 0.20 -15.23
CA LYS A 260 16.58 1.62 -14.87
C LYS A 260 15.75 2.50 -15.79
N ILE A 261 15.00 3.42 -15.22
CA ILE A 261 14.16 4.40 -15.93
C ILE A 261 14.62 5.80 -15.55
N ASN A 262 15.13 6.55 -16.53
CA ASN A 262 15.55 7.93 -16.35
C ASN A 262 15.26 8.76 -17.62
N ASN A 263 15.67 10.02 -17.63
CA ASN A 263 15.47 10.95 -18.76
C ASN A 263 16.20 10.58 -20.05
N VAL A 264 17.18 9.67 -20.00
CA VAL A 264 17.92 9.18 -21.18
C VAL A 264 17.21 7.99 -21.83
N GLY A 265 16.45 7.22 -21.05
CA GLY A 265 15.63 6.12 -21.56
C GLY A 265 15.35 5.04 -20.52
N ILE A 266 14.86 3.92 -21.04
CA ILE A 266 14.64 2.69 -20.26
C ILE A 266 15.76 1.72 -20.59
N TRP A 267 16.49 1.28 -19.58
CA TRP A 267 17.65 0.40 -19.69
C TRP A 267 17.43 -0.89 -18.91
N ALA A 268 18.03 -1.98 -19.36
CA ALA A 268 17.98 -3.26 -18.67
C ALA A 268 19.33 -3.97 -18.70
N MET A 269 19.62 -4.74 -17.65
CA MET A 269 20.69 -5.74 -17.60
C MET A 269 20.22 -6.93 -16.76
N PRO A 270 20.83 -8.12 -16.87
CA PRO A 270 20.54 -9.22 -15.96
C PRO A 270 20.74 -8.76 -14.52
N LEU A 271 19.81 -9.09 -13.62
CA LEU A 271 19.93 -8.72 -12.22
C LEU A 271 21.25 -9.28 -11.68
N PRO A 272 22.10 -8.48 -11.02
CA PRO A 272 23.31 -8.99 -10.39
C PRO A 272 22.97 -10.06 -9.33
N LEU A 273 23.40 -11.29 -9.58
CA LEU A 273 23.22 -12.44 -8.69
C LEU A 273 24.59 -12.96 -8.22
N VAL A 274 24.63 -13.50 -7.00
CA VAL A 274 25.81 -14.17 -6.44
C VAL A 274 26.03 -15.50 -7.17
N PRO A 275 27.11 -15.68 -7.97
CA PRO A 275 27.21 -16.77 -8.94
C PRO A 275 27.05 -18.17 -8.35
N ALA A 276 27.71 -18.45 -7.24
CA ALA A 276 27.65 -19.74 -6.56
C ALA A 276 26.22 -20.15 -6.16
N THR A 277 25.37 -19.17 -5.82
CA THR A 277 23.99 -19.42 -5.37
C THR A 277 23.03 -19.75 -6.50
N THR A 278 23.45 -19.56 -7.76
CA THR A 278 22.62 -19.80 -8.95
C THR A 278 22.71 -21.24 -9.48
N THR A 279 23.49 -22.08 -8.80
CA THR A 279 23.80 -23.46 -9.19
C THR A 279 22.79 -24.46 -8.64
N THR A 280 22.70 -25.60 -9.31
CA THR A 280 21.86 -26.71 -8.86
C THR A 280 22.40 -27.28 -7.56
N ALA A 281 23.72 -27.45 -7.45
CA ALA A 281 24.36 -27.98 -6.25
C ALA A 281 24.14 -27.10 -5.01
N PHE A 282 24.11 -25.77 -5.14
CA PHE A 282 23.79 -24.89 -4.01
C PHE A 282 22.33 -25.02 -3.58
N ARG A 283 21.40 -25.08 -4.54
CA ARG A 283 19.98 -25.29 -4.25
C ARG A 283 19.74 -26.59 -3.48
N GLU A 284 20.27 -27.72 -3.97
CA GLU A 284 20.15 -29.01 -3.31
C GLU A 284 20.71 -28.98 -1.87
N TYR A 285 21.81 -28.26 -1.66
CA TYR A 285 22.38 -28.08 -0.33
C TYR A 285 21.45 -27.30 0.61
N ILE A 286 20.89 -26.17 0.16
CA ILE A 286 19.97 -25.35 0.96
C ILE A 286 18.69 -26.12 1.31
N GLU A 287 18.14 -26.88 0.37
CA GLU A 287 16.98 -27.75 0.58
C GLU A 287 17.29 -28.85 1.61
N THR A 288 18.52 -29.39 1.59
CA THR A 288 18.95 -30.44 2.52
C THR A 288 19.11 -29.93 3.95
N ILE A 289 19.69 -28.73 4.15
CA ILE A 289 19.86 -28.13 5.49
C ILE A 289 18.56 -27.51 6.02
N GLY A 290 17.58 -27.28 5.13
CA GLY A 290 16.30 -26.68 5.44
C GLY A 290 16.42 -25.23 5.91
N ASP A 291 17.14 -24.40 5.15
CA ASP A 291 17.13 -22.93 5.32
C ASP A 291 16.04 -22.32 4.44
N SER A 292 14.85 -22.17 5.02
CA SER A 292 13.65 -21.71 4.33
C SER A 292 13.74 -20.26 3.81
N GLU A 293 14.63 -19.44 4.38
CA GLU A 293 14.83 -18.06 3.94
C GLU A 293 15.61 -18.00 2.63
N ILE A 294 16.77 -18.68 2.57
CA ILE A 294 17.57 -18.73 1.35
C ILE A 294 16.81 -19.45 0.24
N GLU A 295 16.15 -20.56 0.56
CA GLU A 295 15.32 -21.29 -0.40
C GLU A 295 14.28 -20.38 -1.08
N LYS A 296 13.62 -19.52 -0.29
CA LYS A 296 12.64 -18.56 -0.80
C LYS A 296 13.27 -17.53 -1.75
N ILE A 297 14.47 -17.05 -1.47
CA ILE A 297 15.23 -16.18 -2.39
C ILE A 297 15.51 -16.92 -3.70
N LEU A 298 16.01 -18.16 -3.63
CA LEU A 298 16.31 -18.98 -4.80
C LEU A 298 15.06 -19.25 -5.64
N ASN A 299 13.91 -19.49 -5.01
CA ASN A 299 12.64 -19.72 -5.68
C ASN A 299 12.13 -18.48 -6.41
N ARG A 300 12.40 -17.28 -5.88
CA ARG A 300 11.97 -16.03 -6.50
C ARG A 300 12.91 -15.55 -7.60
N PHE A 301 14.23 -15.59 -7.37
CA PHE A 301 15.22 -14.90 -8.22
C PHE A 301 16.18 -15.87 -8.92
N GLY A 302 16.12 -17.18 -8.67
CA GLY A 302 17.06 -18.14 -9.24
C GLY A 302 18.47 -18.10 -8.63
N GLY A 303 18.71 -17.19 -7.68
CA GLY A 303 19.96 -16.96 -6.97
C GLY A 303 19.80 -15.81 -5.98
N MET A 304 20.77 -15.62 -5.09
CA MET A 304 20.77 -14.47 -4.18
C MET A 304 21.16 -13.19 -4.94
N PRO A 305 20.35 -12.11 -4.91
CA PRO A 305 20.75 -10.82 -5.45
C PRO A 305 22.02 -10.31 -4.78
N SER A 306 22.99 -9.80 -5.53
CA SER A 306 24.25 -9.31 -4.94
C SER A 306 24.08 -7.95 -4.24
N GLY A 307 23.14 -7.12 -4.69
CA GLY A 307 22.98 -5.74 -4.21
C GLY A 307 23.72 -4.71 -5.07
N GLU A 308 24.39 -5.14 -6.13
CA GLU A 308 24.99 -4.25 -7.13
C GLU A 308 23.89 -3.58 -7.98
N GLY A 309 24.13 -2.31 -8.31
CA GLY A 309 23.32 -1.53 -9.24
C GLY A 309 23.90 -1.55 -10.65
N PHE A 310 23.43 -0.63 -11.50
CA PHE A 310 24.07 -0.40 -12.79
C PHE A 310 25.48 0.19 -12.62
N PRO A 311 26.45 -0.16 -13.50
CA PRO A 311 27.70 0.57 -13.61
C PRO A 311 27.47 2.07 -13.85
N LEU A 312 28.41 2.91 -13.42
CA LEU A 312 28.28 4.37 -13.50
C LEU A 312 29.21 4.97 -14.56
N GLY A 313 28.85 6.17 -15.04
CA GLY A 313 29.71 6.98 -15.91
C GLY A 313 30.16 6.27 -17.19
N ALA A 314 31.47 6.28 -17.44
CA ALA A 314 32.05 5.67 -18.64
C ALA A 314 31.85 4.14 -18.69
N GLU A 315 31.85 3.47 -17.53
CA GLU A 315 31.70 2.02 -17.44
C GLU A 315 30.32 1.57 -17.93
N PHE A 316 29.26 2.31 -17.61
CA PHE A 316 27.91 2.06 -18.13
C PHE A 316 27.91 1.90 -19.65
N TYR A 317 28.49 2.88 -20.35
CA TYR A 317 28.52 2.87 -21.82
C TYR A 317 29.47 1.81 -22.39
N ARG A 318 30.49 1.35 -21.65
CA ARG A 318 31.30 0.18 -22.04
C ARG A 318 30.43 -1.06 -22.12
N TRP A 319 29.57 -1.28 -21.12
CA TRP A 319 28.66 -2.42 -21.07
C TRP A 319 27.47 -2.32 -22.02
N VAL A 320 27.02 -1.10 -22.36
CA VAL A 320 26.10 -0.87 -23.49
C VAL A 320 26.73 -1.32 -24.80
N ARG A 321 27.99 -0.93 -25.07
CA ARG A 321 28.71 -1.39 -26.27
C ARG A 321 28.95 -2.90 -26.25
N ALA A 322 29.18 -3.49 -25.08
CA ALA A 322 29.30 -4.93 -24.93
C ALA A 322 27.97 -5.69 -25.12
N GLY A 323 26.84 -4.99 -25.33
CA GLY A 323 25.50 -5.55 -25.51
C GLY A 323 24.89 -6.19 -24.25
N ALA A 324 25.54 -6.05 -23.09
CA ALA A 324 25.09 -6.57 -21.80
C ALA A 324 24.02 -5.67 -21.17
N ILE A 325 24.20 -4.35 -21.28
CA ILE A 325 23.18 -3.36 -20.96
C ILE A 325 22.44 -3.01 -22.25
N ILE A 326 21.12 -3.17 -22.23
CA ILE A 326 20.26 -3.02 -23.41
C ILE A 326 19.30 -1.83 -23.21
N ARG A 327 19.03 -1.09 -24.29
CA ARG A 327 18.01 -0.03 -24.30
C ARG A 327 16.67 -0.62 -24.68
N LEU A 328 15.68 -0.51 -23.80
CA LEU A 328 14.33 -1.06 -24.01
C LEU A 328 13.38 -0.08 -24.70
N GLY A 329 13.52 1.22 -24.42
CA GLY A 329 12.57 2.24 -24.88
C GLY A 329 13.01 3.67 -24.56
N ASP A 330 12.18 4.62 -24.98
CA ASP A 330 12.37 6.05 -24.76
C ASP A 330 11.36 6.62 -23.75
N THR A 331 11.80 7.61 -22.98
CA THR A 331 11.07 8.23 -21.87
C THR A 331 10.98 9.76 -22.02
N GLY A 332 11.53 10.33 -23.10
CA GLY A 332 11.61 11.78 -23.28
C GLY A 332 10.25 12.50 -23.14
N LYS A 333 9.17 11.88 -23.64
CA LYS A 333 7.81 12.44 -23.51
C LYS A 333 7.32 12.55 -22.06
N PHE A 334 7.75 11.67 -21.16
CA PHE A 334 7.37 11.74 -19.75
C PHE A 334 8.16 12.84 -19.03
N PHE A 335 9.48 12.86 -19.24
CA PHE A 335 10.40 13.77 -18.56
C PHE A 335 10.38 15.21 -19.08
N GLN A 336 9.51 15.54 -20.03
CA GLN A 336 9.22 16.94 -20.38
C GLN A 336 8.28 17.61 -19.36
N TYR A 337 7.58 16.82 -18.54
CA TYR A 337 6.62 17.31 -17.55
C TYR A 337 7.20 17.36 -16.14
N SER A 338 6.51 18.06 -15.24
CA SER A 338 6.93 18.24 -13.85
C SER A 338 6.49 17.08 -12.96
N ALA A 339 7.38 16.70 -12.04
CA ALA A 339 7.09 15.72 -11.00
C ALA A 339 6.14 16.29 -9.94
N TYR A 340 5.18 15.49 -9.46
CA TYR A 340 4.42 15.86 -8.25
C TYR A 340 5.26 15.79 -6.97
N SER A 341 6.28 14.95 -6.96
CA SER A 341 7.20 14.72 -5.84
C SER A 341 8.56 14.33 -6.41
N SER A 342 9.65 14.83 -5.83
CA SER A 342 11.00 14.47 -6.25
C SER A 342 11.32 12.97 -6.05
N ALA A 343 10.56 12.30 -5.18
CA ALA A 343 10.87 10.99 -4.66
C ALA A 343 9.87 9.89 -5.05
N CYS A 344 8.80 10.25 -5.76
CA CYS A 344 7.85 9.29 -6.32
C CYS A 344 8.23 8.92 -7.77
N GLY A 345 9.16 7.96 -7.92
CA GLY A 345 9.52 7.32 -9.19
C GLY A 345 8.43 6.46 -9.82
N TRP A 346 8.82 5.50 -10.65
CA TRP A 346 7.89 4.54 -11.27
C TRP A 346 7.42 3.45 -10.28
N SER A 347 6.13 3.10 -10.30
CA SER A 347 5.56 1.99 -9.51
C SER A 347 5.25 0.82 -10.42
N SER A 348 5.61 -0.40 -10.04
CA SER A 348 5.39 -1.60 -10.85
C SER A 348 4.60 -2.68 -10.11
N ASN A 349 3.95 -3.55 -10.87
CA ASN A 349 3.47 -4.82 -10.34
C ASN A 349 4.64 -5.74 -9.96
N LEU A 350 4.37 -6.91 -9.35
CA LEU A 350 5.41 -7.76 -8.78
C LEU A 350 6.43 -8.20 -9.82
N ASP A 351 5.98 -8.65 -10.98
CA ASP A 351 6.87 -9.13 -12.05
C ASP A 351 7.33 -8.02 -13.01
N CYS A 352 6.95 -6.77 -12.74
CA CYS A 352 7.24 -5.59 -13.56
C CYS A 352 6.93 -5.79 -15.05
N THR A 353 5.78 -6.41 -15.34
CA THR A 353 5.22 -6.44 -16.70
C THR A 353 4.66 -5.06 -17.06
N GLU A 354 4.23 -4.29 -16.06
CA GLU A 354 3.76 -2.93 -16.20
C GLU A 354 4.33 -2.03 -15.09
N ALA A 355 4.65 -0.78 -15.43
CA ALA A 355 4.97 0.27 -14.48
C ALA A 355 4.16 1.54 -14.78
N ILE A 356 3.80 2.30 -13.75
CA ILE A 356 2.97 3.51 -13.85
C ILE A 356 3.61 4.67 -13.10
N ASN A 357 3.46 5.88 -13.63
CA ASN A 357 3.81 7.12 -12.93
C ASN A 357 2.90 8.28 -13.38
N THR A 358 2.78 9.29 -12.54
CA THR A 358 1.98 10.49 -12.77
C THR A 358 2.87 11.73 -12.75
N CYS A 359 2.55 12.69 -13.60
CA CYS A 359 3.22 13.99 -13.67
C CYS A 359 2.20 15.09 -14.00
N PHE A 360 2.62 16.35 -13.95
CA PHE A 360 1.75 17.47 -14.30
C PHE A 360 2.50 18.54 -15.10
N ASP A 361 1.75 19.42 -15.71
CA ASP A 361 2.27 20.66 -16.27
C ASP A 361 1.17 21.73 -16.32
N TYR A 362 1.51 22.94 -16.74
CA TYR A 362 0.53 23.98 -17.07
C TYR A 362 0.34 24.05 -18.58
N SER A 363 -0.91 23.99 -19.03
CA SER A 363 -1.28 24.17 -20.42
C SER A 363 -1.36 25.65 -20.81
N ASP A 364 -1.37 25.92 -22.12
CA ASP A 364 -1.48 27.28 -22.68
C ASP A 364 -2.75 28.04 -22.25
N ASP A 365 -3.80 27.33 -21.84
CA ASP A 365 -5.04 27.91 -21.30
C ASP A 365 -4.90 28.40 -19.84
N GLY A 366 -3.74 28.15 -19.22
CA GLY A 366 -3.38 28.53 -17.85
C GLY A 366 -3.81 27.52 -16.80
N PHE A 367 -4.51 26.42 -17.14
CA PHE A 367 -4.87 25.40 -16.15
C PHE A 367 -3.72 24.41 -15.90
N CYS A 368 -3.73 23.81 -14.71
CA CYS A 368 -2.86 22.69 -14.41
C CYS A 368 -3.45 21.40 -15.00
N TYR A 369 -2.63 20.64 -15.72
CA TYR A 369 -2.99 19.38 -16.37
C TYR A 369 -2.19 18.23 -15.77
N GLY A 370 -2.88 17.17 -15.38
CA GLY A 370 -2.27 15.93 -14.91
C GLY A 370 -2.15 14.92 -16.04
N TYR A 371 -1.06 14.16 -16.06
CA TYR A 371 -0.81 13.08 -17.00
C TYR A 371 -0.46 11.80 -16.25
N THR A 372 -0.93 10.67 -16.76
CA THR A 372 -0.61 9.33 -16.26
C THR A 372 -0.01 8.51 -17.39
N PHE A 373 1.20 8.03 -17.15
CA PHE A 373 1.95 7.21 -18.08
C PHE A 373 2.08 5.79 -17.57
N MET A 374 1.97 4.84 -18.50
CA MET A 374 2.25 3.43 -18.23
C MET A 374 3.34 2.93 -19.18
N ILE A 375 4.28 2.17 -18.63
CA ILE A 375 5.27 1.41 -19.39
C ILE A 375 4.85 -0.06 -19.37
N ARG A 376 4.87 -0.69 -20.54
CA ARG A 376 4.71 -2.14 -20.67
C ARG A 376 6.03 -2.78 -21.09
N PHE A 377 6.45 -3.79 -20.35
CA PHE A 377 7.72 -4.49 -20.59
C PHE A 377 7.48 -5.81 -21.32
N GLN A 378 8.31 -6.08 -22.32
CA GLN A 378 8.41 -7.37 -22.97
C GLN A 378 9.85 -7.85 -22.81
N MET A 379 10.08 -8.68 -21.79
CA MET A 379 11.40 -9.20 -21.44
C MET A 379 11.61 -10.58 -22.05
N LEU A 380 12.66 -10.71 -22.87
CA LEU A 380 13.07 -11.96 -23.49
C LEU A 380 14.29 -12.54 -22.78
N SER A 381 14.39 -13.86 -22.81
CA SER A 381 15.46 -14.55 -22.09
C SER A 381 16.83 -14.33 -22.71
N ALA A 382 17.83 -14.03 -21.88
CA ALA A 382 19.23 -14.07 -22.27
C ALA A 382 19.78 -15.49 -22.11
N GLU A 383 20.58 -15.95 -23.07
CA GLU A 383 21.26 -17.23 -22.94
C GLU A 383 22.16 -17.23 -21.70
N ASN A 384 22.06 -18.28 -20.88
CA ASN A 384 22.87 -18.46 -19.68
C ASN A 384 22.89 -17.21 -18.76
N ARG A 385 21.74 -16.53 -18.59
CA ARG A 385 21.61 -15.30 -17.77
C ARG A 385 22.52 -14.15 -18.24
N GLY A 386 22.90 -14.16 -19.51
CA GLY A 386 23.87 -13.23 -20.08
C GLY A 386 25.32 -13.55 -19.72
N TRP A 387 25.62 -14.65 -19.02
CA TRP A 387 27.01 -15.02 -18.72
C TRP A 387 27.70 -15.58 -19.96
N ALA A 388 28.90 -15.07 -20.26
CA ALA A 388 29.69 -15.51 -21.41
C ALA A 388 30.66 -16.64 -21.00
N LYS A 389 30.40 -17.86 -21.46
CA LYS A 389 31.26 -19.04 -21.25
C LYS A 389 32.57 -18.93 -22.03
N SER A 390 33.60 -19.62 -21.57
CA SER A 390 34.80 -19.81 -22.38
C SER A 390 34.46 -20.58 -23.68
N LYS A 391 35.10 -20.18 -24.77
CA LYS A 391 35.02 -20.89 -26.04
C LYS A 391 36.19 -21.87 -26.15
N GLN A 392 35.91 -23.06 -26.65
CA GLN A 392 36.94 -24.02 -27.01
C GLN A 392 37.42 -23.68 -28.41
N VAL A 393 38.69 -23.31 -28.53
CA VAL A 393 39.32 -22.98 -29.81
C VAL A 393 39.11 -24.14 -30.80
N SER A 394 38.71 -23.83 -32.03
CA SER A 394 38.50 -24.84 -33.07
C SER A 394 39.64 -25.86 -33.16
N GLN A 395 39.27 -27.14 -33.23
CA GLN A 395 40.22 -28.24 -33.40
C GLN A 395 40.94 -28.18 -34.76
N ASP A 396 40.35 -27.49 -35.74
CA ASP A 396 40.88 -27.36 -37.10
C ASP A 396 42.06 -26.38 -37.20
N TRP A 397 42.31 -25.58 -36.16
CA TRP A 397 43.43 -24.63 -36.16
C TRP A 397 44.76 -25.33 -35.96
N SER A 398 45.75 -24.89 -36.74
CA SER A 398 47.14 -25.35 -36.61
C SER A 398 47.74 -24.98 -35.26
N THR A 399 48.78 -25.71 -34.81
CA THR A 399 49.51 -25.37 -33.58
C THR A 399 50.03 -23.93 -33.61
N TYR A 400 50.51 -23.47 -34.77
CA TYR A 400 50.96 -22.09 -34.97
C TYR A 400 49.85 -21.05 -34.71
N GLU A 401 48.64 -21.29 -35.21
CA GLU A 401 47.51 -20.37 -34.98
C GLU A 401 47.10 -20.34 -33.51
N ARG A 402 47.11 -21.49 -32.82
CA ARG A 402 46.82 -21.55 -31.38
C ARG A 402 47.87 -20.79 -30.56
N ASP A 403 49.14 -20.94 -30.90
CA ASP A 403 50.24 -20.22 -30.26
C ASP A 403 50.14 -18.72 -30.51
N LEU A 404 49.85 -18.31 -31.75
CA LEU A 404 49.65 -16.91 -32.12
C LEU A 404 48.48 -16.27 -31.37
N LEU A 405 47.34 -16.96 -31.28
CA LEU A 405 46.19 -16.49 -30.51
C LEU A 405 46.55 -16.36 -29.02
N SER A 406 47.20 -17.37 -28.45
CA SER A 406 47.61 -17.39 -27.05
C SER A 406 48.56 -16.23 -26.73
N GLU A 407 49.54 -15.96 -27.59
CA GLU A 407 50.45 -14.83 -27.46
C GLU A 407 49.70 -13.49 -27.55
N TYR A 408 48.79 -13.34 -28.51
CA TYR A 408 47.97 -12.14 -28.67
C TYR A 408 47.12 -11.86 -27.43
N LEU A 409 46.33 -12.85 -26.97
CA LEU A 409 45.46 -12.72 -25.80
C LEU A 409 46.26 -12.48 -24.51
N SER A 410 47.41 -13.15 -24.37
CA SER A 410 48.30 -12.95 -23.22
C SER A 410 48.80 -11.51 -23.15
N ARG A 411 49.24 -10.94 -24.28
CA ARG A 411 49.69 -9.53 -24.35
C ARG A 411 48.55 -8.55 -24.10
N LEU A 412 47.36 -8.79 -24.67
CA LEU A 412 46.17 -7.98 -24.44
C LEU A 412 45.77 -7.96 -22.95
N PHE A 413 45.62 -9.12 -22.33
CA PHE A 413 45.17 -9.19 -20.93
C PHE A 413 46.24 -8.75 -19.93
N ASN A 414 47.53 -8.91 -20.24
CA ASN A 414 48.57 -8.35 -19.39
C ASN A 414 48.58 -6.82 -19.45
N ALA A 415 48.42 -6.21 -20.63
CA ALA A 415 48.28 -4.77 -20.75
C ALA A 415 47.01 -4.25 -20.04
N LEU A 416 45.90 -4.98 -20.10
CA LEU A 416 44.67 -4.60 -19.40
C LEU A 416 44.74 -4.73 -17.87
N LYS A 417 45.58 -5.61 -17.32
CA LYS A 417 45.79 -5.71 -15.87
C LYS A 417 46.44 -4.45 -15.29
N GLU A 418 47.15 -3.69 -16.11
CA GLU A 418 47.78 -2.42 -15.73
C GLU A 418 46.84 -1.22 -15.91
N SER A 419 45.65 -1.43 -16.51
CA SER A 419 44.67 -0.37 -16.72
C SER A 419 44.07 0.11 -15.40
N THR A 420 43.92 1.43 -15.27
CA THR A 420 43.23 2.09 -14.16
C THR A 420 41.76 2.38 -14.47
N GLU A 421 41.28 2.02 -15.67
CA GLU A 421 39.93 2.31 -16.14
C GLU A 421 38.90 1.30 -15.58
N PRO A 422 37.88 1.74 -14.82
CA PRO A 422 36.89 0.84 -14.23
C PRO A 422 36.15 -0.01 -15.27
N GLY A 423 36.03 -1.32 -14.99
CA GLY A 423 35.33 -2.28 -15.84
C GLY A 423 35.93 -2.55 -17.22
N GLN A 424 37.07 -1.95 -17.59
CA GLN A 424 37.65 -2.11 -18.94
C GLN A 424 38.13 -3.54 -19.19
N LEU A 425 38.87 -4.12 -18.22
CA LEU A 425 39.33 -5.51 -18.30
C LEU A 425 38.15 -6.50 -18.43
N ALA A 426 37.15 -6.36 -17.56
CA ALA A 426 35.98 -7.23 -17.51
C ALA A 426 35.13 -7.14 -18.79
N SER A 427 34.85 -5.92 -19.26
CA SER A 427 34.05 -5.70 -20.47
C SER A 427 34.74 -6.21 -21.74
N ILE A 428 36.06 -6.02 -21.89
CA ILE A 428 36.81 -6.55 -23.04
C ILE A 428 36.85 -8.08 -22.99
N ARG A 429 37.11 -8.68 -21.84
CA ARG A 429 37.04 -10.15 -21.67
C ARG A 429 35.68 -10.70 -22.07
N TYR A 430 34.62 -10.03 -21.63
CA TYR A 430 33.26 -10.40 -21.96
C TYR A 430 33.01 -10.34 -23.48
N LYS A 431 33.43 -9.26 -24.16
CA LYS A 431 33.31 -9.12 -25.62
C LYS A 431 34.08 -10.19 -26.38
N ILE A 432 35.31 -10.49 -25.97
CA ILE A 432 36.14 -11.54 -26.59
C ILE A 432 35.43 -12.90 -26.55
N ARG A 433 34.67 -13.18 -25.49
CA ARG A 433 33.89 -14.42 -25.39
C ARG A 433 32.61 -14.40 -26.21
N ARG A 434 32.13 -13.24 -26.66
CA ARG A 434 30.93 -13.11 -27.48
C ARG A 434 31.24 -13.12 -28.98
N VAL A 435 32.32 -12.46 -29.41
CA VAL A 435 32.72 -12.41 -30.83
C VAL A 435 33.15 -13.76 -31.38
N ASP A 436 33.05 -13.92 -32.70
CA ASP A 436 33.53 -15.12 -33.38
C ASP A 436 35.05 -15.29 -33.24
N GLU A 437 35.50 -16.55 -33.19
CA GLU A 437 36.93 -16.86 -33.07
C GLU A 437 37.74 -16.34 -34.27
N SER A 438 37.13 -16.26 -35.46
CA SER A 438 37.77 -15.73 -36.66
C SER A 438 38.12 -14.26 -36.51
N GLU A 439 37.27 -13.45 -35.87
CA GLU A 439 37.53 -12.03 -35.67
C GLU A 439 38.76 -11.83 -34.78
N ILE A 440 38.87 -12.59 -33.69
CA ILE A 440 40.03 -12.51 -32.79
C ILE A 440 41.30 -12.93 -33.52
N MET A 441 41.22 -13.99 -34.33
CA MET A 441 42.37 -14.48 -35.11
C MET A 441 42.84 -13.46 -36.16
N ASP A 442 41.92 -12.79 -36.86
CA ASP A 442 42.27 -11.76 -37.84
C ASP A 442 43.00 -10.56 -37.20
N ARG A 443 42.63 -10.22 -35.96
CA ARG A 443 43.39 -9.25 -35.15
C ARG A 443 44.77 -9.80 -34.77
N ALA A 444 44.84 -11.03 -34.28
CA ALA A 444 46.09 -11.68 -33.87
C ALA A 444 47.12 -11.77 -35.01
N ARG A 445 46.67 -11.95 -36.25
CA ARG A 445 47.54 -11.99 -37.45
C ARG A 445 48.17 -10.65 -37.81
N SER A 446 47.55 -9.53 -37.41
CA SER A 446 47.91 -8.19 -37.91
C SER A 446 48.39 -7.22 -36.84
N ARG A 447 48.15 -7.51 -35.55
CA ARG A 447 48.37 -6.59 -34.44
C ARG A 447 48.99 -7.28 -33.22
N ASN A 448 49.61 -6.47 -32.37
CA ASN A 448 49.98 -6.88 -31.02
C ASN A 448 48.80 -6.58 -30.09
N GLY A 449 48.37 -7.56 -29.26
CA GLY A 449 47.21 -7.44 -28.37
C GLY A 449 47.19 -6.17 -27.51
N ALA A 450 48.34 -5.69 -27.04
CA ALA A 450 48.41 -4.44 -26.27
C ALA A 450 47.96 -3.19 -27.05
N ALA A 451 48.14 -3.18 -28.37
CA ALA A 451 47.74 -2.05 -29.23
C ALA A 451 46.24 -2.07 -29.61
N ASP A 452 45.51 -3.14 -29.25
CA ASP A 452 44.12 -3.35 -29.65
C ASP A 452 43.10 -3.06 -28.54
N ILE A 453 43.54 -2.57 -27.38
CA ILE A 453 42.64 -2.24 -26.25
C ILE A 453 41.53 -1.27 -26.68
N GLU A 454 41.88 -0.19 -27.38
CA GLU A 454 40.91 0.81 -27.82
C GLU A 454 39.90 0.25 -28.83
N TYR A 455 40.33 -0.69 -29.69
CA TYR A 455 39.43 -1.38 -30.60
C TYR A 455 38.39 -2.20 -29.84
N TRP A 456 38.84 -3.07 -28.93
CA TRP A 456 37.93 -3.92 -28.16
C TRP A 456 37.04 -3.11 -27.23
N ASP A 457 37.53 -2.03 -26.63
CA ASP A 457 36.71 -1.16 -25.78
C ASP A 457 35.60 -0.45 -26.59
N ASN A 458 35.89 -0.04 -27.83
CA ASN A 458 34.92 0.64 -28.70
C ASN A 458 34.03 -0.30 -29.54
N LEU A 459 34.37 -1.57 -29.66
CA LEU A 459 33.57 -2.56 -30.37
C LEU A 459 32.15 -2.63 -29.81
N ARG A 460 31.16 -2.57 -30.70
CA ARG A 460 29.72 -2.67 -30.38
C ARG A 460 29.20 -4.04 -30.79
N LEU A 461 28.61 -4.75 -29.86
CA LEU A 461 27.99 -6.06 -30.06
C LEU A 461 26.47 -5.96 -29.99
N ASP A 462 25.78 -6.93 -30.58
CA ASP A 462 24.34 -7.03 -30.48
C ASP A 462 23.90 -7.24 -29.01
N PRO A 463 22.69 -6.77 -28.64
CA PRO A 463 22.09 -7.04 -27.33
C PRO A 463 22.06 -8.53 -26.99
N ILE A 464 22.30 -8.87 -25.71
CA ILE A 464 22.20 -10.25 -25.20
C ILE A 464 20.75 -10.81 -25.22
N ALA A 465 19.76 -9.93 -25.32
CA ALA A 465 18.35 -10.25 -25.50
C ALA A 465 17.65 -9.12 -26.26
N GLN A 466 16.59 -9.45 -27.00
CA GLN A 466 15.82 -8.49 -27.82
C GLN A 466 14.59 -7.94 -27.07
N SER A 467 14.75 -7.66 -25.77
CA SER A 467 13.70 -7.13 -24.89
C SER A 467 13.31 -5.69 -25.29
N LYS A 468 12.07 -5.29 -25.00
CA LYS A 468 11.52 -3.97 -25.36
C LYS A 468 10.60 -3.42 -24.27
N ALA A 469 10.41 -2.10 -24.26
CA ALA A 469 9.46 -1.42 -23.41
C ALA A 469 8.68 -0.35 -24.19
N GLY A 470 7.37 -0.30 -24.00
CA GLY A 470 6.49 0.69 -24.64
C GLY A 470 5.88 1.64 -23.61
N LEU A 471 6.08 2.95 -23.81
CA LEU A 471 5.52 4.01 -22.98
C LEU A 471 4.20 4.53 -23.58
N VAL A 472 3.13 4.61 -22.79
CA VAL A 472 1.80 5.07 -23.25
C VAL A 472 1.12 6.05 -22.30
N ILE A 473 0.43 7.00 -22.94
CA ILE A 473 -0.76 7.77 -22.54
C ILE A 473 -1.92 6.98 -21.91
N THR A 474 -2.13 6.87 -20.60
CA THR A 474 -3.34 6.18 -20.07
C THR A 474 -4.43 7.09 -19.56
N ASN A 475 -4.09 8.27 -19.04
CA ASN A 475 -5.04 9.28 -18.59
C ASN A 475 -4.40 10.66 -18.66
N GLU A 476 -5.17 11.67 -19.05
CA GLU A 476 -4.79 13.08 -18.95
C GLU A 476 -6.06 13.90 -18.66
N GLY A 477 -5.91 15.02 -17.97
CA GLY A 477 -7.03 15.90 -17.67
C GLY A 477 -6.66 17.08 -16.76
N TYR A 478 -7.62 17.97 -16.60
CA TYR A 478 -7.49 19.14 -15.73
C TYR A 478 -7.34 18.76 -14.25
N LEU A 479 -6.68 19.62 -13.48
CA LEU A 479 -6.54 19.50 -12.02
C LEU A 479 -7.10 20.72 -11.31
N HIS A 480 -7.50 20.51 -10.06
CA HIS A 480 -8.09 21.52 -9.20
C HIS A 480 -7.74 21.30 -7.72
N GLU A 481 -7.38 22.39 -7.03
CA GLU A 481 -7.12 22.44 -5.58
C GLU A 481 -6.28 21.28 -5.01
N GLY A 482 -4.95 21.40 -5.02
CA GLY A 482 -4.03 20.35 -4.51
C GLY A 482 -3.89 20.25 -2.98
N GLN A 483 -4.63 21.04 -2.20
CA GLN A 483 -4.42 21.14 -0.74
C GLN A 483 -4.68 19.81 -0.01
N ARG A 484 -5.59 18.96 -0.48
CA ARG A 484 -6.08 17.79 0.26
C ARG A 484 -5.41 16.47 -0.12
N ILE A 485 -4.47 16.49 -1.05
CA ILE A 485 -3.53 15.39 -1.28
C ILE A 485 -2.15 15.75 -0.74
N LYS A 486 -1.55 14.86 0.04
CA LYS A 486 -0.20 15.04 0.61
C LYS A 486 0.72 14.00 0.01
N LEU A 487 1.75 14.47 -0.68
CA LEU A 487 2.76 13.63 -1.33
C LEU A 487 4.10 13.80 -0.61
N PRO A 488 4.91 12.74 -0.50
CA PRO A 488 6.17 12.83 0.23
C PRO A 488 7.17 13.69 -0.54
N GLU A 489 7.82 14.63 0.14
CA GLU A 489 8.87 15.47 -0.42
C GLU A 489 10.07 15.51 0.53
N PRO A 490 11.16 14.77 0.21
CA PRO A 490 12.35 14.72 1.04
C PRO A 490 13.00 16.05 1.35
N PHE A 491 12.95 17.00 0.41
CA PHE A 491 13.52 18.32 0.63
C PHE A 491 12.77 19.13 1.71
N GLU A 492 11.51 18.78 1.96
CA GLU A 492 10.63 19.39 2.97
C GLU A 492 10.54 18.53 4.24
N GLY A 493 11.19 17.36 4.27
CA GLY A 493 11.24 16.48 5.45
C GLY A 493 9.90 15.85 5.85
N GLY A 494 8.93 15.76 4.93
CA GLY A 494 7.62 15.19 5.20
C GLY A 494 6.73 15.13 3.96
N CYS A 495 5.41 15.18 4.17
CA CYS A 495 4.40 15.10 3.11
C CYS A 495 3.79 16.48 2.87
N VAL A 496 3.88 16.98 1.63
CA VAL A 496 3.46 18.32 1.23
C VAL A 496 2.21 18.30 0.38
N SER A 497 1.43 19.37 0.48
CA SER A 497 0.25 19.63 -0.32
C SER A 497 0.65 20.22 -1.66
N MET A 498 -0.09 19.86 -2.71
CA MET A 498 0.15 20.41 -4.04
C MET A 498 -0.62 21.71 -4.25
N ASN A 499 -0.22 22.49 -5.25
CA ASN A 499 -0.97 23.64 -5.72
C ASN A 499 -1.30 23.49 -7.21
N PHE A 500 -2.58 23.27 -7.50
CA PHE A 500 -3.12 23.13 -8.85
C PHE A 500 -3.97 24.33 -9.26
N LYS A 501 -3.80 25.48 -8.60
CA LYS A 501 -4.47 26.71 -9.01
C LYS A 501 -3.99 27.12 -10.41
N PRO A 502 -4.89 27.58 -11.28
CA PRO A 502 -4.51 28.05 -12.61
C PRO A 502 -3.57 29.26 -12.53
N LEU A 503 -2.80 29.45 -13.60
CA LEU A 503 -2.03 30.67 -13.85
C LEU A 503 -3.01 31.81 -14.18
N GLY A 504 -3.15 32.73 -13.22
CA GLY A 504 -4.11 33.82 -13.27
C GLY A 504 -5.48 33.44 -12.70
N ASP A 505 -6.34 34.44 -12.52
CA ASP A 505 -7.67 34.26 -11.94
C ASP A 505 -8.61 33.60 -12.96
N LYS A 506 -9.22 32.48 -12.55
CA LYS A 506 -10.23 31.74 -13.33
C LYS A 506 -11.45 31.48 -12.43
N ASP A 507 -12.62 31.90 -12.89
CA ASP A 507 -13.88 31.76 -12.15
C ASP A 507 -14.65 30.47 -12.47
N THR A 508 -14.28 29.78 -13.56
CA THR A 508 -14.95 28.56 -14.02
C THR A 508 -13.92 27.47 -14.27
N TYR A 509 -14.23 26.26 -13.80
CA TYR A 509 -13.39 25.09 -14.00
C TYR A 509 -14.08 24.10 -14.95
N PRO A 510 -13.33 23.42 -15.84
CA PRO A 510 -13.86 22.31 -16.62
C PRO A 510 -14.17 21.11 -15.73
N TYR A 511 -14.84 20.10 -16.29
CA TYR A 511 -15.01 18.80 -15.63
C TYR A 511 -13.64 18.16 -15.36
N ILE A 512 -13.46 17.64 -14.15
CA ILE A 512 -12.19 17.06 -13.67
C ILE A 512 -12.45 15.65 -13.16
N ASP A 513 -11.68 14.70 -13.68
CA ASP A 513 -11.62 13.30 -13.23
C ASP A 513 -10.25 12.72 -13.62
N THR A 514 -9.22 13.24 -12.96
CA THR A 514 -7.82 13.08 -13.39
C THR A 514 -7.04 12.32 -12.32
N ILE A 515 -6.25 11.32 -12.73
CA ILE A 515 -5.39 10.55 -11.83
C ILE A 515 -4.20 11.42 -11.42
N ILE A 516 -3.98 11.55 -10.11
CA ILE A 516 -2.89 12.35 -9.52
C ILE A 516 -1.81 11.48 -8.90
N PHE A 517 -2.16 10.29 -8.43
CA PHE A 517 -1.22 9.35 -7.85
C PHE A 517 -1.66 7.93 -8.18
N ALA A 518 -0.71 7.11 -8.62
CA ALA A 518 -0.95 5.72 -8.96
C ALA A 518 0.16 4.84 -8.40
N TYR A 519 -0.21 3.67 -7.90
CA TYR A 519 0.72 2.76 -7.26
C TYR A 519 0.19 1.33 -7.28
N TYR A 520 1.09 0.36 -7.15
CA TYR A 520 0.74 -1.05 -7.04
C TYR A 520 0.79 -1.52 -5.58
N ILE A 521 -0.21 -2.32 -5.19
CA ILE A 521 -0.13 -3.23 -4.05
C ILE A 521 -0.13 -4.65 -4.61
N GLY A 522 1.02 -5.33 -4.52
CA GLY A 522 1.23 -6.59 -5.22
C GLY A 522 1.03 -6.40 -6.72
N ASP A 523 0.06 -7.10 -7.30
CA ASP A 523 -0.31 -6.98 -8.72
C ASP A 523 -1.57 -6.11 -8.94
N THR A 524 -2.13 -5.50 -7.88
CA THR A 524 -3.32 -4.66 -7.99
C THR A 524 -2.94 -3.19 -8.16
N LEU A 525 -3.32 -2.61 -9.30
CA LEU A 525 -3.19 -1.17 -9.55
C LEU A 525 -4.21 -0.39 -8.71
N LYS A 526 -3.72 0.58 -7.94
CA LYS A 526 -4.51 1.54 -7.17
C LYS A 526 -4.28 2.95 -7.72
N VAL A 527 -5.34 3.73 -7.82
CA VAL A 527 -5.26 5.14 -8.26
C VAL A 527 -5.99 6.05 -7.30
N ILE A 528 -5.47 7.26 -7.11
CA ILE A 528 -6.14 8.39 -6.46
C ILE A 528 -6.39 9.42 -7.55
N LYS A 529 -7.60 9.97 -7.54
CA LYS A 529 -8.08 10.90 -8.54
C LYS A 529 -8.53 12.20 -7.90
N ASN A 530 -8.23 13.29 -8.58
CA ASN A 530 -8.84 14.59 -8.35
C ASN A 530 -10.12 14.67 -9.18
N TYR A 531 -11.19 15.13 -8.54
CA TYR A 531 -12.53 15.17 -9.11
C TYR A 531 -13.15 16.53 -8.88
N ARG A 532 -13.81 17.09 -9.88
CA ARG A 532 -14.67 18.27 -9.73
C ARG A 532 -15.70 18.32 -10.83
N ASP A 533 -16.93 18.60 -10.43
CA ASP A 533 -18.06 18.74 -11.34
C ASP A 533 -18.96 19.89 -10.89
N ASP A 534 -18.83 21.02 -11.60
CA ASP A 534 -19.54 22.26 -11.29
C ASP A 534 -20.98 22.29 -11.84
N ARG A 535 -21.45 21.18 -12.44
CA ARG A 535 -22.84 21.06 -12.90
C ARG A 535 -23.78 21.11 -11.70
N LYS A 536 -24.74 22.03 -11.74
CA LYS A 536 -25.76 22.20 -10.71
C LYS A 536 -26.94 21.30 -11.01
N PHE A 537 -27.41 20.54 -10.01
CA PHE A 537 -28.64 19.78 -10.12
C PHE A 537 -29.84 20.62 -9.68
N THR A 538 -31.00 20.35 -10.28
CA THR A 538 -32.27 21.01 -9.97
C THR A 538 -32.89 20.41 -8.70
N GLU A 539 -33.70 21.22 -8.02
CA GLU A 539 -34.54 20.81 -6.89
C GLU A 539 -35.27 19.49 -7.19
N LYS A 540 -35.21 18.56 -6.24
CA LYS A 540 -35.84 17.24 -6.34
C LYS A 540 -36.77 17.05 -5.15
N THR A 541 -38.05 16.87 -5.44
CA THR A 541 -39.07 16.50 -4.46
C THR A 541 -39.53 15.08 -4.75
N ILE A 542 -39.36 14.20 -3.78
CA ILE A 542 -39.88 12.83 -3.81
C ILE A 542 -40.99 12.80 -2.77
N SER A 543 -42.23 12.69 -3.23
CA SER A 543 -43.41 12.79 -2.36
C SER A 543 -44.43 11.74 -2.75
N ASN A 544 -45.05 11.12 -1.76
CA ASN A 544 -46.29 10.36 -1.94
C ASN A 544 -47.50 11.14 -1.42
N PHE A 545 -47.37 12.45 -1.18
CA PHE A 545 -48.47 13.28 -0.73
C PHE A 545 -49.59 13.28 -1.78
N GLU A 546 -50.82 13.19 -1.31
CA GLU A 546 -52.03 13.22 -2.13
C GLU A 546 -52.89 14.44 -1.74
N GLU A 547 -53.90 14.74 -2.54
CA GLU A 547 -54.80 15.89 -2.33
C GLU A 547 -55.56 15.78 -0.98
N SER A 548 -55.92 14.54 -0.59
CA SER A 548 -56.65 14.25 0.63
C SER A 548 -55.89 13.28 1.55
N MET A 549 -55.09 13.85 2.47
CA MET A 549 -54.32 13.06 3.44
C MET A 549 -55.08 12.94 4.77
N ILE A 550 -56.04 12.02 4.89
CA ILE A 550 -56.87 11.88 6.12
C ILE A 550 -56.37 10.75 7.03
N VAL A 551 -56.45 9.50 6.55
CA VAL A 551 -55.93 8.30 7.23
C VAL A 551 -54.97 7.56 6.31
N GLY A 552 -53.74 7.31 6.78
CA GLY A 552 -52.68 6.78 5.92
C GLY A 552 -51.28 7.15 6.42
N ASN A 553 -50.27 6.89 5.60
CA ASN A 553 -48.88 7.24 5.86
C ASN A 553 -48.29 7.95 4.64
N TRP A 554 -47.82 9.18 4.85
CA TRP A 554 -47.25 10.00 3.79
C TRP A 554 -45.85 10.49 4.19
N GLU A 555 -44.97 10.54 3.21
CA GLU A 555 -43.61 11.03 3.31
C GLU A 555 -43.31 11.91 2.09
N GLU A 556 -42.73 13.08 2.39
CA GLU A 556 -42.21 14.00 1.40
C GLU A 556 -40.79 14.37 1.76
N LYS A 557 -39.88 14.14 0.82
CA LYS A 557 -38.48 14.54 0.89
C LYS A 557 -38.19 15.60 -0.16
N ARG A 558 -37.88 16.82 0.27
CA ARG A 558 -37.50 17.95 -0.59
C ARG A 558 -36.01 18.27 -0.44
N LEU A 559 -35.31 18.36 -1.56
CA LEU A 559 -33.91 18.78 -1.62
C LEU A 559 -33.84 20.20 -2.18
N THR A 560 -33.51 21.20 -1.37
CA THR A 560 -33.50 22.61 -1.78
C THR A 560 -32.10 23.23 -1.71
N GLY A 561 -31.94 24.37 -2.40
CA GLY A 561 -30.63 25.02 -2.59
C GLY A 561 -29.85 24.46 -3.78
N GLY A 562 -28.71 25.09 -4.09
CA GLY A 562 -27.83 24.59 -5.16
C GLY A 562 -27.26 23.22 -4.77
N VAL A 563 -27.65 22.18 -5.50
CA VAL A 563 -27.08 20.83 -5.33
C VAL A 563 -25.78 20.76 -6.14
N TYR A 564 -24.68 20.40 -5.48
CA TYR A 564 -23.38 20.20 -6.12
C TYR A 564 -22.89 18.78 -5.91
N ASN A 565 -22.01 18.30 -6.79
CA ASN A 565 -21.34 17.03 -6.62
C ASN A 565 -20.22 17.17 -5.58
N GLY A 566 -20.47 16.69 -4.37
CA GLY A 566 -19.49 16.69 -3.30
C GLY A 566 -18.46 15.58 -3.50
N GLY A 567 -17.19 15.93 -3.31
CA GLY A 567 -16.12 14.97 -3.09
C GLY A 567 -14.92 15.15 -4.03
N ASP A 568 -14.02 16.07 -3.68
CA ASP A 568 -12.95 16.53 -4.58
C ASP A 568 -11.85 15.47 -4.87
N TYR A 569 -11.84 14.39 -4.08
CA TYR A 569 -10.89 13.30 -4.21
C TYR A 569 -11.54 11.96 -3.94
N TYR A 570 -11.16 10.96 -4.75
CA TYR A 570 -11.53 9.56 -4.54
C TYR A 570 -10.41 8.65 -5.02
N SER A 571 -10.50 7.36 -4.70
CA SER A 571 -9.54 6.35 -5.14
C SER A 571 -10.25 5.06 -5.55
N THR A 572 -9.51 4.11 -6.12
CA THR A 572 -10.01 2.75 -6.38
C THR A 572 -10.63 2.10 -5.14
N ASP A 573 -10.13 2.46 -3.96
CA ASP A 573 -10.47 1.83 -2.68
C ASP A 573 -11.48 2.64 -1.85
N PHE A 574 -11.56 3.95 -2.07
CA PHE A 574 -12.36 4.88 -1.28
C PHE A 574 -13.09 5.87 -2.19
N ASP A 575 -14.41 5.74 -2.28
CA ASP A 575 -15.27 6.67 -3.01
C ASP A 575 -16.46 7.08 -2.13
N ASN A 576 -16.45 8.32 -1.68
CA ASN A 576 -17.54 8.93 -0.91
C ASN A 576 -18.19 10.08 -1.68
N ARG A 577 -18.00 10.16 -3.01
CA ARG A 577 -18.64 11.19 -3.82
C ARG A 577 -20.15 11.01 -3.80
N LYS A 578 -20.87 12.11 -3.67
CA LYS A 578 -22.33 12.13 -3.68
C LYS A 578 -22.87 13.52 -3.99
N GLU A 579 -24.11 13.56 -4.45
CA GLU A 579 -24.85 14.81 -4.58
C GLU A 579 -25.11 15.40 -3.18
N ILE A 580 -24.66 16.63 -2.95
CA ILE A 580 -24.87 17.37 -1.71
C ILE A 580 -25.88 18.49 -1.96
N PRO A 581 -27.09 18.42 -1.39
CA PRO A 581 -28.04 19.52 -1.43
C PRO A 581 -27.69 20.60 -0.39
N GLY A 582 -28.12 21.83 -0.62
CA GLY A 582 -27.99 22.91 0.36
C GLY A 582 -28.81 22.67 1.63
N SER A 583 -29.98 22.06 1.48
CA SER A 583 -30.81 21.60 2.60
C SER A 583 -31.69 20.41 2.23
N VAL A 584 -31.96 19.55 3.21
CA VAL A 584 -32.87 18.40 3.10
C VAL A 584 -34.03 18.62 4.06
N TYR A 585 -35.25 18.57 3.56
CA TYR A 585 -36.48 18.60 4.35
C TYR A 585 -37.20 17.27 4.19
N THR A 586 -37.48 16.59 5.30
CA THR A 586 -38.29 15.36 5.32
C THR A 586 -39.52 15.61 6.18
N THR A 587 -40.70 15.53 5.58
CA THR A 587 -41.98 15.61 6.28
C THR A 587 -42.64 14.25 6.22
N THR A 588 -42.95 13.68 7.37
CA THR A 588 -43.74 12.45 7.49
C THR A 588 -45.06 12.78 8.19
N ILE A 589 -46.17 12.22 7.70
CA ILE A 589 -47.51 12.39 8.26
C ILE A 589 -48.10 10.99 8.44
N GLU A 590 -48.47 10.65 9.67
CA GLU A 590 -49.23 9.43 10.01
C GLU A 590 -50.65 9.85 10.42
N GLY A 591 -51.62 9.51 9.58
CA GLY A 591 -53.04 9.78 9.81
C GLY A 591 -53.75 8.58 10.44
N LYS A 592 -54.44 8.80 11.56
CA LYS A 592 -55.24 7.77 12.27
C LYS A 592 -56.67 8.23 12.49
N ASP A 593 -57.63 7.38 12.14
CA ASP A 593 -59.04 7.60 12.46
C ASP A 593 -59.27 7.52 13.98
N GLN A 594 -59.97 8.51 14.52
CA GLN A 594 -60.38 8.56 15.94
C GLN A 594 -61.89 8.30 16.11
N GLY A 595 -62.61 8.08 15.01
CA GLY A 595 -64.04 7.82 15.01
C GLY A 595 -64.89 9.07 15.21
N TRP A 596 -66.12 8.85 15.64
CA TRP A 596 -67.13 9.89 15.78
C TRP A 596 -67.01 10.67 17.10
N GLY A 597 -67.07 12.00 17.02
CA GLY A 597 -67.33 12.82 18.20
C GLY A 597 -68.80 12.77 18.60
N LYS A 598 -69.14 13.47 19.69
CA LYS A 598 -70.56 13.60 20.09
C LYS A 598 -71.31 14.41 19.02
N PRO A 599 -72.52 13.99 18.59
CA PRO A 599 -73.35 14.82 17.71
C PRO A 599 -73.60 16.21 18.30
N PHE A 600 -73.60 17.23 17.46
CA PHE A 600 -73.82 18.61 17.82
C PHE A 600 -75.24 19.03 17.43
N ALA A 601 -76.04 19.34 18.45
CA ALA A 601 -77.37 19.89 18.29
C ALA A 601 -77.30 21.42 18.45
N ASN A 602 -77.88 22.16 17.51
CA ASN A 602 -77.90 23.62 17.54
C ASN A 602 -79.26 24.18 17.12
N PHE A 603 -79.94 24.86 18.04
CA PHE A 603 -81.15 25.62 17.78
C PHE A 603 -80.82 26.94 17.07
N GLY A 604 -81.74 27.44 16.25
CA GLY A 604 -81.51 28.65 15.45
C GLY A 604 -81.25 29.92 16.28
N PHE A 605 -81.89 30.05 17.44
CA PHE A 605 -81.71 31.13 18.40
C PHE A 605 -82.29 30.72 19.76
N TYR A 606 -82.05 31.54 20.79
CA TYR A 606 -82.57 31.31 22.13
C TYR A 606 -84.11 31.35 22.16
N GLY A 607 -84.76 30.26 22.56
CA GLY A 607 -86.23 30.14 22.50
C GLY A 607 -86.78 29.41 21.27
N SER A 608 -85.91 29.07 20.30
CA SER A 608 -86.31 28.43 19.03
C SER A 608 -86.84 27.02 19.24
N THR A 609 -87.97 26.67 18.65
CA THR A 609 -88.47 25.29 18.61
C THR A 609 -87.68 24.39 17.66
N GLU A 610 -86.95 24.97 16.70
CA GLU A 610 -86.31 24.28 15.57
C GLU A 610 -84.77 24.42 15.62
N GLY A 611 -84.07 23.36 15.23
CA GLY A 611 -82.61 23.27 15.22
C GLY A 611 -82.07 22.26 14.21
N ILE A 612 -80.74 22.21 14.09
CA ILE A 612 -80.01 21.30 13.20
C ILE A 612 -79.08 20.43 14.03
N LEU A 613 -79.17 19.13 13.80
CA LEU A 613 -78.33 18.09 14.37
C LEU A 613 -77.28 17.68 13.32
N THR A 614 -76.02 17.79 13.70
CA THR A 614 -74.84 17.45 12.89
C THR A 614 -73.93 16.53 13.68
N ARG A 615 -72.98 15.87 13.04
CA ARG A 615 -71.87 15.19 13.73
C ARG A 615 -70.59 15.32 12.91
N ARG A 616 -69.45 15.11 13.57
CA ARG A 616 -68.13 15.16 12.94
C ARG A 616 -67.36 13.87 13.21
N ARG A 617 -66.66 13.38 12.20
CA ARG A 617 -65.70 12.29 12.34
C ARG A 617 -64.30 12.87 12.48
N TYR A 618 -63.56 12.43 13.48
CA TYR A 618 -62.27 12.97 13.84
C TYR A 618 -61.15 12.02 13.42
N TYR A 619 -60.01 12.59 13.08
CA TYR A 619 -58.78 11.89 12.81
C TYR A 619 -57.61 12.69 13.40
N THR A 620 -56.48 12.03 13.61
CA THR A 620 -55.25 12.67 14.10
C THR A 620 -54.17 12.57 13.06
N HIS A 621 -53.39 13.64 12.92
CA HIS A 621 -52.12 13.60 12.20
C HIS A 621 -50.97 13.73 13.17
N LYS A 622 -50.12 12.69 13.20
CA LYS A 622 -48.78 12.81 13.74
C LYS A 622 -47.86 13.26 12.60
N ARG A 623 -47.41 14.50 12.66
CA ARG A 623 -46.53 15.11 11.64
C ARG A 623 -45.13 15.30 12.20
N THR A 624 -44.14 14.66 11.59
CA THR A 624 -42.72 14.84 11.91
C THR A 624 -42.01 15.54 10.77
N GLU A 625 -41.45 16.70 11.04
CA GLU A 625 -40.66 17.53 10.12
C GLU A 625 -39.19 17.49 10.59
N GLN A 626 -38.30 17.07 9.70
CA GLN A 626 -36.85 17.08 9.90
C GLN A 626 -36.21 17.96 8.84
N SER A 627 -35.30 18.84 9.25
CA SER A 627 -34.50 19.62 8.31
C SER A 627 -33.02 19.53 8.65
N THR A 628 -32.17 19.33 7.65
CA THR A 628 -30.73 19.55 7.77
C THR A 628 -30.26 20.56 6.72
N GLY A 629 -29.36 21.46 7.11
CA GLY A 629 -28.89 22.56 6.27
C GLY A 629 -27.39 22.77 6.33
N ASN A 630 -26.84 23.45 5.31
CA ASN A 630 -25.41 23.70 5.13
C ASN A 630 -24.60 22.39 5.20
N ILE A 631 -25.02 21.41 4.40
CA ILE A 631 -24.33 20.12 4.31
C ILE A 631 -23.02 20.33 3.54
N GLY A 632 -21.93 19.82 4.09
CA GLY A 632 -20.62 19.87 3.48
C GLY A 632 -19.87 18.56 3.65
N MET A 633 -18.93 18.31 2.75
CA MET A 633 -18.01 17.19 2.89
C MET A 633 -16.61 17.54 2.41
N ARG A 634 -15.63 16.83 2.94
CA ARG A 634 -14.25 16.87 2.47
C ARG A 634 -13.59 15.51 2.60
N GLN A 635 -12.70 15.22 1.67
CA GLN A 635 -11.81 14.05 1.68
C GLN A 635 -10.38 14.53 1.55
N GLY A 636 -9.45 13.74 2.06
CA GLY A 636 -8.03 13.96 1.86
C GLY A 636 -7.26 12.64 1.86
N PHE A 637 -6.15 12.65 1.16
CA PHE A 637 -5.23 11.52 1.07
C PHE A 637 -3.85 11.94 1.56
N ILE A 638 -3.20 11.05 2.30
CA ILE A 638 -1.79 11.17 2.67
C ILE A 638 -1.08 9.94 2.14
N ILE A 639 -0.07 10.15 1.29
CA ILE A 639 0.87 9.10 0.92
C ILE A 639 1.94 9.09 2.02
N PRO A 640 2.07 8.01 2.81
CA PRO A 640 3.05 7.97 3.89
C PRO A 640 4.44 8.17 3.33
N TYR A 641 5.33 8.73 4.14
CA TYR A 641 6.62 9.24 3.72
C TYR A 641 7.37 8.19 2.89
N LEU A 642 7.53 8.53 1.61
CA LEU A 642 8.19 7.75 0.55
C LEU A 642 7.63 6.35 0.26
N ASN A 643 6.54 5.94 0.90
CA ASN A 643 5.93 4.64 0.67
C ASN A 643 5.29 4.57 -0.74
N ARG A 644 5.50 3.44 -1.43
CA ARG A 644 5.07 3.23 -2.82
C ARG A 644 3.98 2.19 -2.98
N ASN A 645 3.44 1.69 -1.88
CA ASN A 645 2.40 0.67 -1.85
C ASN A 645 1.36 0.91 -0.75
N ILE A 646 1.25 2.13 -0.24
CA ILE A 646 0.33 2.48 0.85
C ILE A 646 -0.28 3.87 0.61
N SER A 647 -1.56 4.05 0.96
CA SER A 647 -2.17 5.38 1.11
C SER A 647 -3.10 5.45 2.33
N PHE A 648 -3.21 6.63 2.93
CA PHE A 648 -4.14 6.93 4.01
C PHE A 648 -5.28 7.80 3.50
N TYR A 649 -6.47 7.57 4.04
CA TYR A 649 -7.70 8.23 3.65
C TYR A 649 -8.40 8.82 4.88
N GLY A 650 -8.80 10.08 4.77
CA GLY A 650 -9.63 10.75 5.76
C GLY A 650 -10.84 11.41 5.11
N HIS A 651 -12.03 11.12 5.60
CA HIS A 651 -13.29 11.72 5.18
C HIS A 651 -14.03 12.35 6.34
N GLN A 652 -14.53 13.57 6.12
CA GLN A 652 -15.42 14.27 7.04
C GLN A 652 -16.62 14.77 6.28
N GLU A 653 -17.79 14.57 6.85
CA GLU A 653 -19.06 15.15 6.44
C GLU A 653 -19.65 15.92 7.62
N TRP A 654 -20.35 17.01 7.35
CA TRP A 654 -21.01 17.80 8.37
C TRP A 654 -22.29 18.44 7.86
N HIS A 655 -23.16 18.81 8.80
CA HIS A 655 -24.22 19.79 8.60
C HIS A 655 -24.13 20.82 9.71
N ASP A 656 -24.47 22.09 9.45
CA ASP A 656 -24.39 23.16 10.46
C ASP A 656 -25.73 23.46 11.13
N GLN A 657 -26.83 22.95 10.56
CA GLN A 657 -28.18 23.20 11.02
C GLN A 657 -28.98 21.90 11.04
N GLY A 658 -29.63 21.62 12.16
CA GLY A 658 -30.62 20.56 12.29
C GLY A 658 -31.89 21.10 12.95
N SER A 659 -33.05 20.66 12.50
CA SER A 659 -34.28 20.85 13.26
C SER A 659 -35.13 19.59 13.22
N TYR A 660 -35.78 19.31 14.34
CA TYR A 660 -36.77 18.25 14.48
C TYR A 660 -38.01 18.85 15.12
N ARG A 661 -39.14 18.70 14.43
CA ARG A 661 -40.45 19.09 14.94
C ARG A 661 -41.41 17.93 14.80
N GLU A 662 -42.02 17.53 15.89
CA GLU A 662 -43.10 16.55 15.90
C GLU A 662 -44.36 17.21 16.45
N THR A 663 -45.46 17.14 15.71
CA THR A 663 -46.76 17.65 16.13
C THR A 663 -47.81 16.56 16.05
N LEU A 664 -48.66 16.45 17.07
CA LEU A 664 -49.88 15.65 17.03
C LEU A 664 -51.06 16.61 17.10
N ARG A 665 -51.89 16.63 16.05
CA ARG A 665 -53.09 17.47 15.95
C ARG A 665 -54.30 16.62 15.61
N GLN A 666 -55.44 16.98 16.18
CA GLN A 666 -56.73 16.38 15.87
C GLN A 666 -57.48 17.30 14.90
N TYR A 667 -58.07 16.68 13.89
CA TYR A 667 -58.89 17.33 12.87
C TYR A 667 -60.25 16.64 12.82
N GLY A 668 -61.25 17.30 12.24
CA GLY A 668 -62.58 16.74 12.10
C GLY A 668 -63.25 17.17 10.81
N ILE A 669 -63.91 16.22 10.14
CA ILE A 669 -64.73 16.44 8.96
C ILE A 669 -66.20 16.33 9.37
N THR A 670 -67.01 17.29 8.93
CA THR A 670 -68.46 17.27 9.19
C THR A 670 -69.11 16.23 8.29
N ASP A 671 -69.97 15.41 8.87
CA ASP A 671 -70.78 14.44 8.14
C ASP A 671 -71.72 15.21 7.18
N PRO A 672 -71.77 14.87 5.87
CA PRO A 672 -72.71 15.49 4.94
C PRO A 672 -74.18 15.21 5.28
N ASN A 673 -74.45 14.21 6.12
CA ASN A 673 -75.76 13.83 6.64
C ASN A 673 -76.08 14.62 7.91
N SER A 674 -77.06 15.53 7.84
CA SER A 674 -77.55 16.31 8.98
C SER A 674 -79.08 16.31 9.05
N TYR A 675 -79.62 16.64 10.23
CA TYR A 675 -81.05 16.50 10.48
C TYR A 675 -81.63 17.79 11.05
N GLY A 676 -82.70 18.26 10.46
CA GLY A 676 -83.56 19.21 11.15
C GLY A 676 -84.27 18.46 12.27
N PHE A 677 -84.24 19.04 13.48
CA PHE A 677 -85.07 18.58 14.59
C PHE A 677 -85.90 19.72 15.17
N TRP A 678 -86.95 19.35 15.90
CA TRP A 678 -87.76 20.29 16.64
C TRP A 678 -88.26 19.72 17.97
N THR A 679 -88.59 20.61 18.89
CA THR A 679 -89.24 20.28 20.16
C THR A 679 -90.17 21.43 20.58
N TYR A 680 -90.85 21.27 21.71
CA TYR A 680 -91.70 22.29 22.29
C TYR A 680 -91.56 22.32 23.82
N ASP A 681 -91.38 23.52 24.35
CA ASP A 681 -91.32 23.83 25.77
C ASP A 681 -91.76 25.29 25.96
N PHE A 682 -92.78 25.52 26.78
CA PHE A 682 -93.31 26.86 27.01
C PHE A 682 -92.29 27.83 27.62
N SER A 683 -91.32 27.33 28.38
CA SER A 683 -90.30 28.11 29.06
C SER A 683 -89.10 28.40 28.17
N TRP A 684 -88.68 27.42 27.35
CA TRP A 684 -87.36 27.46 26.70
C TRP A 684 -87.37 27.25 25.18
N HIS A 685 -88.41 26.63 24.60
CA HIS A 685 -88.50 26.31 23.17
C HIS A 685 -89.94 26.50 22.68
N TRP A 686 -90.41 27.75 22.61
CA TRP A 686 -91.82 28.07 22.29
C TRP A 686 -91.99 28.97 21.05
N VAL A 687 -90.89 29.54 20.52
CA VAL A 687 -90.92 30.49 19.40
C VAL A 687 -90.48 29.80 18.12
N THR A 688 -91.23 30.04 17.04
CA THR A 688 -90.83 29.74 15.67
C THR A 688 -91.08 31.00 14.83
N ILE A 689 -90.06 31.52 14.15
CA ILE A 689 -90.20 32.75 13.34
C ILE A 689 -90.87 32.42 12.00
N GLU A 690 -90.44 31.33 11.35
CA GLU A 690 -91.07 30.72 10.18
C GLU A 690 -91.11 29.21 10.39
N GLN A 691 -92.27 28.58 10.23
CA GLN A 691 -92.39 27.13 10.43
C GLN A 691 -91.79 26.39 9.24
N THR A 692 -90.52 26.02 9.36
CA THR A 692 -89.78 25.32 8.29
C THR A 692 -89.78 23.81 8.47
N MET A 693 -90.13 23.32 9.67
CA MET A 693 -90.07 21.91 10.05
C MET A 693 -91.44 21.22 10.07
N PRO A 694 -91.58 20.02 9.49
CA PRO A 694 -92.71 19.12 9.72
C PRO A 694 -92.84 18.78 11.21
N ARG A 695 -94.08 18.66 11.72
CA ARG A 695 -94.39 18.34 13.13
C ARG A 695 -95.20 17.07 13.26
N ASN A 696 -94.76 16.02 12.58
CA ASN A 696 -95.45 14.74 12.48
C ASN A 696 -95.04 13.74 13.57
N GLY A 697 -93.96 13.99 14.31
CA GLY A 697 -93.50 13.21 15.44
C GLY A 697 -94.59 13.07 16.51
N ARG A 698 -94.74 11.86 17.06
CA ARG A 698 -95.74 11.52 18.08
C ARG A 698 -95.10 10.67 19.18
N PRO A 699 -95.33 10.98 20.47
CA PRO A 699 -96.21 12.02 21.02
C PRO A 699 -95.72 13.45 20.78
N TRP A 700 -96.63 14.43 20.90
CA TRP A 700 -96.27 15.86 20.81
C TRP A 700 -95.33 16.24 21.98
N PRO A 701 -94.23 16.95 21.74
CA PRO A 701 -93.28 17.32 22.79
C PRO A 701 -93.90 18.20 23.89
N VAL A 702 -93.61 17.89 25.14
CA VAL A 702 -93.90 18.73 26.31
C VAL A 702 -92.63 18.84 27.14
N ASP A 703 -92.31 20.03 27.63
CA ASP A 703 -91.11 20.31 28.42
C ASP A 703 -89.82 19.81 27.73
N SER A 704 -89.73 20.05 26.42
CA SER A 704 -88.64 19.67 25.52
C SER A 704 -88.52 18.16 25.22
N PHE A 705 -89.46 17.30 25.63
CA PHE A 705 -89.38 15.85 25.39
C PHE A 705 -90.66 15.26 24.75
N PRO A 706 -90.57 14.45 23.67
CA PRO A 706 -89.37 14.10 22.91
C PRO A 706 -88.86 15.24 22.00
N VAL A 707 -87.65 15.10 21.47
CA VAL A 707 -87.12 15.95 20.39
C VAL A 707 -87.19 15.15 19.10
N TRP A 708 -87.95 15.63 18.12
CA TRP A 708 -88.19 14.91 16.87
C TRP A 708 -87.29 15.42 15.75
N ALA A 709 -86.43 14.55 15.22
CA ALA A 709 -85.76 14.77 13.93
C ALA A 709 -86.72 14.39 12.80
N GLU A 710 -86.98 15.30 11.85
CA GLU A 710 -87.99 15.07 10.79
C GLU A 710 -87.52 15.43 9.38
N ILE A 711 -86.49 16.26 9.24
CA ILE A 711 -85.90 16.57 7.93
C ILE A 711 -84.51 15.98 7.85
N TYR A 712 -84.22 15.31 6.75
CA TYR A 712 -82.87 14.88 6.39
C TYR A 712 -82.28 15.83 5.35
N TYR A 713 -81.08 16.33 5.64
CA TYR A 713 -80.28 17.14 4.74
C TYR A 713 -79.04 16.36 4.33
N TYR A 714 -78.75 16.35 3.03
CA TYR A 714 -77.51 15.81 2.47
C TYR A 714 -76.79 16.89 1.70
N LYS A 715 -75.61 17.30 2.19
CA LYS A 715 -74.78 18.31 1.54
C LYS A 715 -73.31 17.89 1.62
N THR A 716 -72.77 17.49 0.48
CA THR A 716 -71.36 17.10 0.36
C THR A 716 -70.46 18.30 0.24
N GLU A 717 -69.38 18.28 1.01
CA GLU A 717 -68.21 19.16 0.89
C GLU A 717 -66.98 18.32 0.49
N GLU A 718 -65.86 18.99 0.22
CA GLU A 718 -64.58 18.31 -0.05
C GLU A 718 -64.22 17.36 1.11
N ASN A 719 -63.74 16.15 0.81
CA ASN A 719 -63.39 15.11 1.79
C ASN A 719 -64.55 14.51 2.60
N SER A 720 -65.81 14.77 2.21
CA SER A 720 -66.99 14.21 2.88
C SER A 720 -66.99 12.68 2.90
N ASP A 721 -66.40 12.01 1.91
CA ASP A 721 -66.32 10.53 1.82
C ASP A 721 -65.76 9.87 3.09
N PHE A 722 -64.90 10.55 3.84
CA PHE A 722 -64.38 10.03 5.11
C PHE A 722 -65.43 10.00 6.23
N ALA A 723 -66.36 10.95 6.22
CA ALA A 723 -67.44 11.08 7.21
C ALA A 723 -68.79 10.58 6.66
N ASP A 724 -68.95 10.32 5.37
CA ASP A 724 -70.22 9.89 4.78
C ASP A 724 -70.48 8.39 5.02
N TYR A 725 -71.20 8.09 6.10
CA TYR A 725 -71.66 6.74 6.44
C TYR A 725 -73.16 6.57 6.15
N GLY A 726 -73.74 7.47 5.35
CA GLY A 726 -75.17 7.54 5.10
C GLY A 726 -76.00 7.96 6.31
N ASP A 727 -77.32 7.75 6.18
CA ASP A 727 -78.31 8.11 7.20
C ASP A 727 -78.04 7.40 8.54
N TRP A 728 -77.67 8.17 9.55
CA TRP A 728 -77.26 7.68 10.87
C TRP A 728 -78.29 7.87 11.98
N ILE A 729 -79.39 8.56 11.69
CA ILE A 729 -80.58 8.59 12.55
C ILE A 729 -81.57 7.52 12.09
N GLY A 730 -81.85 7.45 10.78
CA GLY A 730 -82.77 6.48 10.18
C GLY A 730 -84.23 6.71 10.59
N GLY A 731 -85.17 6.42 9.68
CA GLY A 731 -86.59 6.26 10.04
C GLY A 731 -87.27 7.52 10.60
N LEU A 732 -87.06 8.67 9.96
CA LEU A 732 -87.73 9.93 10.34
C LEU A 732 -89.27 9.83 10.23
N PRO A 733 -90.05 10.37 11.19
CA PRO A 733 -89.63 11.13 12.37
C PRO A 733 -88.99 10.24 13.45
N ALA A 734 -87.82 10.63 13.95
CA ALA A 734 -87.06 9.86 14.95
C ALA A 734 -86.87 10.66 16.25
N ASP A 735 -87.00 9.98 17.40
CA ASP A 735 -86.75 10.57 18.71
C ASP A 735 -85.24 10.69 18.95
N VAL A 736 -84.74 11.92 18.95
CA VAL A 736 -83.34 12.27 19.17
C VAL A 736 -83.10 12.97 20.51
N SER A 737 -84.04 12.89 21.45
CA SER A 737 -83.91 13.53 22.77
C SER A 737 -82.61 13.20 23.49
N ASN A 738 -82.20 11.93 23.46
CA ASN A 738 -80.98 11.46 24.12
C ASN A 738 -79.68 11.95 23.46
N ILE A 739 -79.78 12.52 22.25
CA ILE A 739 -78.67 13.07 21.49
C ILE A 739 -78.66 14.60 21.64
N VAL A 740 -79.85 15.22 21.59
CA VAL A 740 -80.00 16.67 21.63
C VAL A 740 -79.83 17.22 23.03
N HIS A 741 -80.22 16.50 24.10
CA HIS A 741 -80.17 16.99 25.48
C HIS A 741 -78.96 16.49 26.28
N PRO A 742 -78.32 17.35 27.11
CA PRO A 742 -77.32 16.92 28.06
C PRO A 742 -77.92 15.98 29.12
N PRO A 743 -77.14 15.05 29.69
CA PRO A 743 -77.59 14.21 30.80
C PRO A 743 -78.13 14.99 32.01
N THR A 744 -77.79 16.27 32.14
CA THR A 744 -78.13 17.14 33.27
C THR A 744 -79.31 18.07 33.02
N GLY A 745 -79.95 18.04 31.83
CA GLY A 745 -81.10 18.90 31.55
C GLY A 745 -81.37 19.12 30.06
N ILE A 746 -82.08 20.20 29.75
CA ILE A 746 -82.43 20.57 28.38
C ILE A 746 -81.35 21.43 27.70
N THR A 747 -81.32 21.39 26.37
CA THR A 747 -80.39 22.18 25.56
C THR A 747 -81.04 23.50 25.20
N LEU A 748 -80.56 24.63 25.71
CA LEU A 748 -81.17 25.95 25.46
C LEU A 748 -80.81 26.58 24.11
N ILE A 749 -79.64 26.23 23.59
CA ILE A 749 -79.17 26.76 22.30
C ILE A 749 -78.33 25.73 21.57
N SER A 750 -77.33 25.15 22.22
CA SER A 750 -76.52 24.09 21.62
C SER A 750 -75.96 23.12 22.66
N TYR A 751 -75.76 21.88 22.24
CA TYR A 751 -75.20 20.81 23.05
C TYR A 751 -74.46 19.79 22.19
N GLY A 752 -73.44 19.17 22.76
CA GLY A 752 -72.63 18.16 22.09
C GLY A 752 -71.52 18.77 21.22
N GLY A 753 -71.05 18.02 20.24
CA GLY A 753 -69.97 18.43 19.35
C GLY A 753 -68.56 18.24 19.92
N GLU A 754 -68.41 17.66 21.12
CA GLU A 754 -67.09 17.40 21.69
C GLU A 754 -66.35 16.29 20.92
N PRO A 755 -65.06 16.50 20.58
CA PRO A 755 -64.24 15.49 19.93
C PRO A 755 -63.89 14.32 20.86
N PRO A 756 -63.46 13.16 20.31
CA PRO A 756 -62.79 12.11 21.08
C PRO A 756 -61.57 12.67 21.84
N PRO A 757 -61.27 12.20 23.07
CA PRO A 757 -60.17 12.74 23.87
C PRO A 757 -58.81 12.39 23.24
N VAL A 758 -58.07 13.41 22.79
CA VAL A 758 -56.71 13.31 22.28
C VAL A 758 -55.85 14.39 22.93
N GLU A 759 -54.71 14.01 23.51
CA GLU A 759 -53.71 14.96 24.01
C GLU A 759 -52.83 15.43 22.86
N GLU A 760 -53.16 16.59 22.28
CA GLU A 760 -52.32 17.24 21.29
C GLU A 760 -51.01 17.74 21.89
N TYR A 761 -49.92 17.61 21.12
CA TYR A 761 -48.61 18.07 21.57
C TYR A 761 -47.77 18.64 20.44
N THR A 762 -46.69 19.32 20.82
CA THR A 762 -45.63 19.75 19.91
C THR A 762 -44.29 19.55 20.62
N ILE A 763 -43.41 18.78 20.01
CA ILE A 763 -42.02 18.59 20.45
C ILE A 763 -41.13 19.28 19.42
N ASN A 764 -40.30 20.21 19.88
CA ASN A 764 -39.26 20.83 19.06
C ASN A 764 -37.90 20.45 19.62
N LYS A 765 -36.96 20.06 18.76
CA LYS A 765 -35.54 19.93 19.08
C LYS A 765 -34.73 20.63 18.01
N ASP A 766 -33.97 21.63 18.42
CA ASP A 766 -33.00 22.26 17.54
C ASP A 766 -31.70 21.46 17.62
N GLY A 767 -31.21 21.04 16.46
CA GLY A 767 -29.91 20.39 16.28
C GLY A 767 -28.88 21.44 15.89
N GLY A 768 -27.68 21.34 16.49
CA GLY A 768 -26.53 22.13 16.08
C GLY A 768 -25.71 21.44 15.00
N ARG A 769 -24.48 21.91 14.83
CA ARG A 769 -23.50 21.29 13.95
C ARG A 769 -23.18 19.87 14.39
N GLU A 770 -23.29 18.91 13.49
CA GLU A 770 -22.80 17.54 13.68
C GLU A 770 -21.73 17.21 12.64
N ASN A 771 -20.76 16.37 13.02
CA ASN A 771 -19.70 15.90 12.14
C ASN A 771 -19.69 14.38 12.12
N PHE A 772 -19.55 13.81 10.92
CA PHE A 772 -19.38 12.40 10.66
C PHE A 772 -17.99 12.20 10.07
N TYR A 773 -17.28 11.17 10.54
CA TYR A 773 -15.92 10.88 10.11
C TYR A 773 -15.82 9.47 9.56
N ASN A 774 -14.86 9.25 8.68
CA ASN A 774 -14.41 7.93 8.25
C ASN A 774 -12.91 8.03 7.95
N MET A 775 -12.12 7.20 8.63
CA MET A 775 -10.69 7.07 8.36
C MET A 775 -10.40 5.66 7.87
N GLY A 776 -9.59 5.54 6.82
CA GLY A 776 -9.22 4.28 6.21
C GLY A 776 -7.78 4.30 5.69
N CYS A 777 -7.30 3.14 5.28
CA CYS A 777 -6.01 3.01 4.60
C CYS A 777 -6.03 1.89 3.56
N SER A 778 -5.27 2.08 2.50
CA SER A 778 -4.92 1.03 1.53
C SER A 778 -3.50 0.57 1.84
N VAL A 779 -3.35 -0.61 2.45
CA VAL A 779 -2.07 -1.19 2.92
C VAL A 779 -1.90 -2.63 2.44
N MET A 780 -3.03 -3.33 2.33
CA MET A 780 -3.16 -4.68 1.79
C MET A 780 -4.00 -4.60 0.50
N ASP A 781 -4.16 -5.73 -0.21
CA ASP A 781 -4.93 -5.78 -1.46
C ASP A 781 -6.35 -5.19 -1.32
N ARG A 782 -6.94 -5.35 -0.14
CA ARG A 782 -8.21 -4.74 0.24
C ARG A 782 -7.99 -3.55 1.17
N ALA A 783 -8.73 -2.48 0.88
CA ALA A 783 -8.84 -1.32 1.73
C ALA A 783 -9.34 -1.70 3.13
N VAL A 784 -8.80 -1.04 4.16
CA VAL A 784 -9.21 -1.26 5.55
C VAL A 784 -9.80 0.02 6.12
N LYS A 785 -10.99 -0.10 6.71
CA LYS A 785 -11.61 0.94 7.52
C LYS A 785 -11.00 0.92 8.91
N LEU A 786 -10.52 2.07 9.38
CA LEU A 786 -9.88 2.22 10.70
C LEU A 786 -10.91 2.59 11.78
N HIS A 787 -11.62 3.71 11.64
CA HIS A 787 -12.71 4.12 12.54
C HIS A 787 -13.58 5.25 11.96
N ASP A 788 -14.70 5.53 12.64
CA ASP A 788 -15.65 6.61 12.33
C ASP A 788 -15.62 7.79 13.32
N GLN A 789 -14.62 7.83 14.21
CA GLN A 789 -14.41 8.92 15.16
C GLN A 789 -13.59 10.06 14.54
N GLN A 790 -13.58 11.23 15.18
CA GLN A 790 -12.77 12.37 14.77
C GLN A 790 -11.28 12.00 14.69
N HIS A 791 -10.69 12.18 13.51
CA HIS A 791 -9.26 11.97 13.24
C HIS A 791 -8.51 13.29 13.04
N THR A 792 -7.19 13.18 12.82
CA THR A 792 -6.30 14.32 12.64
C THR A 792 -6.77 15.27 11.53
N PRO A 793 -6.77 16.60 11.75
CA PRO A 793 -7.09 17.57 10.71
C PRO A 793 -6.02 17.64 9.60
N ALA A 794 -4.87 16.97 9.78
CA ALA A 794 -3.76 16.94 8.82
C ALA A 794 -4.19 16.51 7.41
N PHE A 795 -5.20 15.64 7.28
CA PHE A 795 -5.76 15.25 5.97
C PHE A 795 -6.31 16.44 5.16
N TYR A 796 -6.76 17.50 5.83
CA TYR A 796 -7.47 18.62 5.22
C TYR A 796 -6.68 19.94 5.25
N SER A 797 -5.78 20.12 6.22
CA SER A 797 -4.94 21.31 6.32
C SER A 797 -3.86 21.32 5.23
N LEU A 798 -3.35 22.52 4.94
CA LEU A 798 -2.18 22.68 4.07
C LEU A 798 -0.93 22.16 4.79
N SER A 799 -0.02 21.56 4.03
CA SER A 799 1.31 21.14 4.46
C SER A 799 2.32 21.63 3.42
N PRO A 800 3.36 22.40 3.76
CA PRO A 800 3.62 22.98 5.08
C PRO A 800 2.50 23.90 5.56
N ASN A 801 2.32 24.01 6.88
CA ASN A 801 1.35 24.94 7.46
C ASN A 801 1.83 26.39 7.24
N PRO A 802 1.01 27.29 6.65
CA PRO A 802 1.39 28.68 6.37
C PRO A 802 1.84 29.50 7.58
N GLU A 803 1.35 29.19 8.79
CA GLU A 803 1.59 30.01 9.97
C GLU A 803 2.91 29.68 10.68
N ASN A 804 3.30 28.40 10.69
CA ASN A 804 4.43 27.92 11.48
C ASN A 804 5.42 27.04 10.69
N GLY A 805 5.16 26.79 9.41
CA GLY A 805 6.01 25.98 8.55
C GLY A 805 6.03 24.47 8.86
N THR A 806 5.18 23.97 9.77
CA THR A 806 5.20 22.55 10.13
C THR A 806 4.74 21.68 8.97
N VAL A 807 5.53 20.66 8.63
CA VAL A 807 5.21 19.69 7.58
C VAL A 807 4.58 18.45 8.21
N VAL A 808 3.51 17.95 7.58
CA VAL A 808 2.85 16.70 7.99
C VAL A 808 3.81 15.53 7.77
N TYR A 809 4.07 14.74 8.81
CA TYR A 809 4.88 13.53 8.71
C TYR A 809 4.06 12.33 9.17
N GLU A 810 3.83 11.42 8.24
CA GLU A 810 3.20 10.13 8.48
C GLU A 810 4.07 9.07 7.81
N ASP A 811 4.31 7.94 8.48
CA ASP A 811 5.22 6.88 8.04
C ASP A 811 4.55 5.51 8.10
N ALA A 812 5.10 4.56 7.36
CA ALA A 812 4.63 3.19 7.34
C ALA A 812 5.77 2.22 6.99
N CYS A 813 5.70 1.01 7.55
CA CYS A 813 6.55 -0.09 7.14
C CYS A 813 5.73 -1.37 6.92
N LYS A 814 6.25 -2.25 6.08
CA LYS A 814 5.64 -3.54 5.72
C LYS A 814 6.73 -4.56 5.44
N VAL A 815 6.49 -5.81 5.81
CA VAL A 815 7.29 -6.95 5.33
C VAL A 815 6.90 -7.18 3.87
N VAL A 816 7.84 -6.96 2.95
CA VAL A 816 7.62 -7.12 1.51
C VAL A 816 8.15 -8.44 0.96
N PHE A 817 8.97 -9.15 1.74
CA PHE A 817 9.50 -10.47 1.38
C PHE A 817 9.61 -11.41 2.60
N GLY A 818 9.05 -12.61 2.47
CA GLY A 818 8.94 -13.58 3.57
C GLY A 818 7.52 -14.15 3.69
N ASP A 819 7.30 -15.07 4.63
CA ASP A 819 5.98 -15.64 4.93
C ASP A 819 5.17 -14.82 5.94
N ALA A 820 5.81 -13.92 6.68
CA ALA A 820 5.12 -13.07 7.65
C ALA A 820 4.32 -11.96 6.96
N GLU A 821 3.01 -11.95 7.16
CA GLU A 821 2.17 -10.81 6.80
C GLU A 821 2.20 -9.79 7.93
N TYR A 822 2.92 -8.68 7.73
CA TYR A 822 2.98 -7.60 8.72
C TYR A 822 3.08 -6.21 8.08
N ALA A 823 2.31 -5.26 8.60
CA ALA A 823 2.49 -3.83 8.35
C ALA A 823 2.21 -2.99 9.60
N ASN A 824 2.91 -1.86 9.73
CA ASN A 824 2.71 -0.85 10.77
C ASN A 824 2.56 0.52 10.12
N ILE A 825 1.63 1.34 10.61
CA ILE A 825 1.40 2.69 10.10
C ILE A 825 1.37 3.71 11.25
N SER A 826 1.88 4.92 11.01
CA SER A 826 2.01 5.98 12.01
C SER A 826 0.68 6.54 12.53
N LEU A 827 -0.42 6.33 11.79
CA LEU A 827 -1.76 6.71 12.24
C LEU A 827 -2.07 6.06 13.60
N LYS A 828 -2.59 6.89 14.51
CA LYS A 828 -2.89 6.46 15.89
C LYS A 828 -4.30 5.88 15.99
N ASN A 829 -4.41 4.76 16.69
CA ASN A 829 -5.68 4.23 17.13
C ASN A 829 -6.26 5.03 18.30
N LEU A 830 -7.47 4.69 18.74
CA LEU A 830 -8.13 5.37 19.86
C LEU A 830 -7.37 5.24 21.20
N ALA A 831 -6.44 4.29 21.32
CA ALA A 831 -5.54 4.13 22.46
C ALA A 831 -4.20 4.87 22.31
N GLY A 832 -4.00 5.65 21.23
CA GLY A 832 -2.77 6.40 20.97
C GLY A 832 -1.61 5.58 20.42
N GLN A 833 -1.84 4.34 20.00
CA GLN A 833 -0.82 3.44 19.43
C GLN A 833 -0.91 3.40 17.90
N ASN A 834 0.21 3.11 17.22
CA ASN A 834 0.18 2.86 15.78
C ASN A 834 -0.72 1.68 15.43
N TYR A 835 -1.43 1.77 14.30
CA TYR A 835 -2.12 0.62 13.72
C TYR A 835 -1.12 -0.43 13.23
N ARG A 836 -1.47 -1.69 13.46
CA ARG A 836 -0.74 -2.86 12.99
C ARG A 836 -1.69 -3.77 12.22
N PHE A 837 -1.18 -4.36 11.15
CA PHE A 837 -1.84 -5.39 10.37
C PHE A 837 -0.97 -6.65 10.39
N GLY A 838 -1.59 -7.79 10.65
CA GLY A 838 -0.89 -9.07 10.77
C GLY A 838 0.07 -9.12 11.97
N TYR A 839 1.07 -10.02 11.90
CA TYR A 839 1.94 -10.37 13.02
C TYR A 839 3.33 -10.83 12.56
N THR A 840 4.34 -10.47 13.33
CA THR A 840 5.70 -11.05 13.29
C THR A 840 6.22 -11.07 14.72
N ARG A 841 6.95 -12.13 15.11
CA ARG A 841 7.58 -12.17 16.44
C ARG A 841 8.68 -11.11 16.61
N LEU A 842 9.21 -10.59 15.51
CA LEU A 842 10.36 -9.68 15.53
C LEU A 842 9.96 -8.26 15.97
N ASN A 843 8.74 -7.82 15.65
CA ASN A 843 8.26 -6.47 15.95
C ASN A 843 7.05 -6.47 16.90
N GLU A 844 7.34 -6.36 18.19
CA GLU A 844 6.33 -6.14 19.23
C GLU A 844 6.05 -4.64 19.47
N THR A 845 6.86 -3.77 18.89
CA THR A 845 6.76 -2.32 19.10
C THR A 845 5.76 -1.70 18.13
N HIS A 846 4.88 -0.82 18.62
CA HIS A 846 3.93 -0.06 17.80
C HIS A 846 4.62 1.09 17.04
N ILE A 847 5.76 0.82 16.40
CA ILE A 847 6.59 1.81 15.69
C ILE A 847 7.05 1.21 14.35
N SER A 848 7.14 2.07 13.34
CA SER A 848 7.76 1.75 12.05
C SER A 848 9.24 1.38 12.22
N LYS A 849 9.69 0.34 11.52
CA LYS A 849 11.03 -0.26 11.63
C LYS A 849 11.50 -0.78 10.27
N ALA A 850 12.81 -0.88 10.08
CA ALA A 850 13.40 -1.48 8.89
C ALA A 850 13.53 -2.99 9.05
N PHE A 851 12.84 -3.72 8.18
CA PHE A 851 13.01 -5.16 8.00
C PHE A 851 14.12 -5.43 6.98
N ILE A 852 14.96 -6.41 7.25
CA ILE A 852 16.09 -6.81 6.40
C ILE A 852 16.09 -8.34 6.23
N GLY A 853 16.52 -8.82 5.07
CA GLY A 853 16.53 -10.23 4.73
C GLY A 853 15.14 -10.78 4.42
N VAL A 854 14.86 -11.99 4.89
CA VAL A 854 13.59 -12.71 4.67
C VAL A 854 12.89 -12.94 6.01
N ILE A 855 11.63 -12.56 6.12
CA ILE A 855 10.90 -12.63 7.40
C ILE A 855 9.77 -13.67 7.32
N ASN A 856 10.01 -14.86 7.87
CA ASN A 856 9.03 -15.96 7.83
C ASN A 856 8.18 -16.11 9.11
N GLU A 857 8.41 -15.31 10.14
CA GLU A 857 7.92 -15.54 11.51
C GLU A 857 7.47 -14.29 12.28
#